data_AF-A0A818HS31-F1
#
_entry.id   AF-A0A818HS31-F1
#
_cell.length_a   1.000
_cell.length_b   1.000
_cell.length_c   1.000
_cell.angle_alpha   90.00
_cell.angle_beta   90.00
_cell.angle_gamma   90.00
#
_symmetry.space_group_name_H-M   'P 1'
#
loop_
_entity.id
_entity.type
_entity.pdbx_description
1 polymer ?
#
loop_
_entity_poly.entity_id
_entity_poly.type
_entity_poly.pdbx_seq_one_letter_code
_entity_poly.pdbx_strand_id
1 'polypeptide(L)'
;MNAFRACSLLLSSNTFRWARKNLVSNSNRSTFRSIADRFGVKRRSQRFLRNYIIANGLLFGGGSLYYFYYLTPKERRQIRVLFEGLQRGFRSFRIGFVIAFDYKYCFWTVSDTSPEYEIKLKECHKRAAARIAQGCIENGGLYIKMGQGMVSADHILPKEYTDGLRLLQDRALRRQRNEVSQLIDEEFGCQVSDLFSYLSPEPIAAASLAEVYEGRLKSTNERVAVKLQYIDLQDRFAGDILTIHLILYAIGKIFPKFEFSWIIDSVKSNLERELDFKLEGENADKCYAQLSPHLKFIYVPKVFWKYTTKRVLVMEYIDGIKVSDTEKLKKANLSLQEIDTKLVQAMAFQIFHSGFVHADPHPGNVYIRIDPKTPTKSNIQIVLLDHGLYVTIGPKDREALCQLWKSIILKDEIKMKEYSLALGVQEKDYLTFATVLSMRPIHRPIHDLAILPEVWDRMSPDEQIEAHTQGKIRLPSEKEFLNMSPHQKMAIRKDFTAIFNDIQDSIVRTLHDMPRPLLMILRNLNQIRSTIRDHGNLIDRHTIMARSDQFQLEQKLYNRRRQPNELAIDYCHSILKLCSKVNKLMDEETRLKHLTKGLNPAAQLHMDLTKPGTTEEFFEALIKYDKWQEEEKSQQKIMTSSDQRRNISTRTMQHSVIQREKYSTNPRQQQHNYSSQQYQSHYPTPDPTQMQYNRDKNYSGWEVRDGRISFSKSQPSLITISTLVNGKPIHAMLDTGATTSLISQSELNHIPHITIQPIQTMATLGDGQTKIMVNSVVKLNVTINHITTIITALVVESLAANLILGMDWCNSNYVNVNIGKKQVEINHPQHGTTTTPFLEVGSVERKHGTKNKVPYLPSSMIHAVLKAFHDHPMSGHFGVKRTLYKIRTRFWWPNMRKSIEHYISSCQQCMKFNILRSKTPGQLKSFDPPTDVFQIIHMDFWGPVRPSAQGNRYVLVLTDNLSKYVIAKAMPNNTAKVAAEFIMNEFIMIHGAPERLITDNGVHFNNTLLKTITTTMHIPHVFSASYHPQTNGQIERFNATFCTQLAKYYDENKDDWDDYLQSVVYAYNTGIHATTGFVPYELAFGRKQKSPFDPTSKSLTLTRPDEFYKYLQKTRRIIIKQAQENIRRQQQLTKQRYDKHRKDISYSIGDLVFLKVCANRTKLDERWLGPYRVIKKAGEQNYLVEDSQTGKTTWAHISQLQPVAKRYV
;
A
#
# COMPACT_ATOMS: atom_id res chain seq x y z
N MET A 1 13.26 -36.41 -29.70
CA MET A 1 14.00 -37.69 -29.83
C MET A 1 15.46 -37.53 -30.27
N ASN A 2 15.83 -36.69 -31.25
CA ASN A 2 17.23 -36.63 -31.74
C ASN A 2 18.29 -36.28 -30.68
N ALA A 3 17.96 -35.50 -29.63
CA ALA A 3 18.84 -35.29 -28.49
C ALA A 3 19.16 -36.57 -27.68
N PHE A 4 18.24 -37.55 -27.64
CA PHE A 4 18.49 -38.86 -27.02
C PHE A 4 19.45 -39.72 -27.85
N ARG A 5 19.37 -39.63 -29.20
CA ARG A 5 20.38 -40.25 -30.11
C ARG A 5 21.76 -39.63 -29.93
N ALA A 6 21.86 -38.34 -29.59
CA ALA A 6 23.13 -37.72 -29.22
C ALA A 6 23.69 -38.29 -27.89
N CYS A 7 22.84 -38.55 -26.89
CA CYS A 7 23.26 -39.19 -25.64
C CYS A 7 23.75 -40.63 -25.83
N SER A 8 23.09 -41.45 -26.68
CA SER A 8 23.57 -42.81 -26.95
C SER A 8 24.89 -42.83 -27.72
N LEU A 9 25.16 -41.83 -28.57
CA LEU A 9 26.45 -41.69 -29.25
C LEU A 9 27.58 -41.24 -28.29
N LEU A 10 27.29 -40.34 -27.35
CA LEU A 10 28.25 -39.88 -26.34
C LEU A 10 28.67 -40.97 -25.33
N LEU A 11 27.85 -42.01 -25.16
CA LEU A 11 28.16 -43.20 -24.35
C LEU A 11 28.88 -44.32 -25.15
N SER A 12 29.12 -44.13 -26.45
CA SER A 12 29.89 -45.09 -27.26
C SER A 12 31.39 -45.02 -26.97
N SER A 13 32.13 -46.10 -27.28
CA SER A 13 33.57 -46.26 -26.98
C SER A 13 34.52 -45.29 -27.69
N ASN A 14 34.00 -44.31 -28.43
CA ASN A 14 34.77 -43.33 -29.19
C ASN A 14 35.01 -42.01 -28.44
N THR A 15 34.14 -41.62 -27.50
CA THR A 15 34.35 -40.41 -26.66
C THR A 15 35.57 -40.57 -25.75
N PHE A 16 35.73 -41.75 -25.15
CA PHE A 16 36.92 -42.12 -24.37
C PHE A 16 38.18 -42.22 -25.25
N ARG A 17 38.02 -42.63 -26.52
CA ARG A 17 39.10 -42.71 -27.53
C ARG A 17 39.56 -41.33 -28.00
N TRP A 18 38.63 -40.38 -28.15
CA TRP A 18 38.88 -38.97 -28.44
C TRP A 18 39.61 -38.29 -27.27
N ALA A 19 39.12 -38.47 -26.04
CA ALA A 19 39.81 -38.00 -24.83
C ALA A 19 41.24 -38.56 -24.72
N ARG A 20 41.41 -39.87 -24.96
CA ARG A 20 42.72 -40.54 -24.93
C ARG A 20 43.67 -40.10 -26.06
N LYS A 21 43.17 -39.64 -27.21
CA LYS A 21 44.01 -38.99 -28.24
C LYS A 21 44.40 -37.55 -27.86
N ASN A 22 43.46 -36.75 -27.38
CA ASN A 22 43.67 -35.30 -27.16
C ASN A 22 44.31 -34.93 -25.81
N LEU A 23 44.28 -35.81 -24.80
CA LEU A 23 45.03 -35.66 -23.55
C LEU A 23 46.47 -36.20 -23.63
N VAL A 24 46.85 -36.83 -24.74
CA VAL A 24 48.19 -37.43 -24.94
C VAL A 24 49.03 -36.68 -25.98
N SER A 25 48.47 -35.68 -26.67
CA SER A 25 49.26 -34.76 -27.50
C SER A 25 50.24 -33.93 -26.66
N ASN A 26 51.49 -33.80 -27.14
CA ASN A 26 52.57 -33.21 -26.33
C ASN A 26 52.36 -31.73 -25.97
N SER A 27 51.49 -30.99 -26.68
CA SER A 27 51.22 -29.57 -26.42
C SER A 27 50.53 -29.29 -25.09
N ASN A 28 49.72 -30.21 -24.54
CA ASN A 28 49.03 -30.00 -23.26
C ASN A 28 49.87 -30.37 -22.02
N ARG A 29 51.01 -31.05 -22.20
CA ARG A 29 51.91 -31.40 -21.09
C ARG A 29 52.62 -30.19 -20.47
N SER A 30 52.87 -29.14 -21.24
CA SER A 30 53.42 -27.86 -20.72
C SER A 30 52.39 -27.15 -19.83
N THR A 31 51.13 -27.06 -20.26
CA THR A 31 50.04 -26.43 -19.51
C THR A 31 49.80 -27.13 -18.17
N PHE A 32 49.72 -28.47 -18.16
CA PHE A 32 49.49 -29.22 -16.91
C PHE A 32 50.69 -29.19 -15.96
N ARG A 33 51.93 -29.14 -16.47
CA ARG A 33 53.13 -28.90 -15.64
C ARG A 33 53.17 -27.48 -15.08
N SER A 34 52.91 -26.48 -15.91
CA SER A 34 52.82 -25.07 -15.50
C SER A 34 51.79 -24.87 -14.36
N ILE A 35 50.63 -25.53 -14.44
CA ILE A 35 49.63 -25.51 -13.37
C ILE A 35 50.09 -26.29 -12.14
N ALA A 36 50.77 -27.43 -12.27
CA ALA A 36 51.28 -28.19 -11.11
C ALA A 36 52.40 -27.45 -10.36
N ASP A 37 53.36 -26.88 -11.08
CA ASP A 37 54.51 -26.16 -10.51
C ASP A 37 54.08 -24.77 -9.95
N ARG A 38 53.17 -24.05 -10.62
CA ARG A 38 52.65 -22.73 -10.15
C ARG A 38 51.78 -22.85 -8.90
N PHE A 39 51.25 -24.03 -8.57
CA PHE A 39 50.41 -24.27 -7.39
C PHE A 39 51.14 -25.05 -6.28
N GLY A 40 52.48 -25.14 -6.32
CA GLY A 40 53.29 -25.57 -5.17
C GLY A 40 53.14 -27.04 -4.75
N VAL A 41 52.63 -27.91 -5.64
CA VAL A 41 52.39 -29.33 -5.33
C VAL A 41 53.72 -30.05 -5.11
N LYS A 42 54.13 -30.22 -3.85
CA LYS A 42 55.42 -30.81 -3.46
C LYS A 42 55.67 -32.14 -4.19
N ARG A 43 56.74 -32.19 -5.01
CA ARG A 43 57.17 -33.36 -5.81
C ARG A 43 57.22 -34.70 -5.05
N ARG A 44 57.33 -34.67 -3.71
CA ARG A 44 57.32 -35.86 -2.84
C ARG A 44 55.98 -36.61 -2.88
N SER A 45 54.83 -35.93 -2.88
CA SER A 45 53.51 -36.59 -2.95
C SER A 45 53.23 -37.15 -4.34
N GLN A 46 53.62 -36.44 -5.41
CA GLN A 46 53.52 -36.96 -6.77
C GLN A 46 54.41 -38.18 -6.99
N ARG A 47 55.63 -38.22 -6.43
CA ARG A 47 56.47 -39.43 -6.46
C ARG A 47 55.86 -40.57 -5.65
N PHE A 48 55.33 -40.30 -4.46
CA PHE A 48 54.66 -41.32 -3.64
C PHE A 48 53.43 -41.91 -4.34
N LEU A 49 52.50 -41.06 -4.82
CA LEU A 49 51.30 -41.50 -5.53
C LEU A 49 51.62 -42.17 -6.87
N ARG A 50 52.62 -41.69 -7.61
CA ARG A 50 53.09 -42.37 -8.84
C ARG A 50 53.67 -43.73 -8.54
N ASN A 51 54.51 -43.85 -7.50
CA ASN A 51 55.08 -45.14 -7.11
C ASN A 51 54.00 -46.09 -6.55
N TYR A 52 53.00 -45.57 -5.81
CA TYR A 52 51.84 -46.34 -5.35
C TYR A 52 50.97 -46.84 -6.50
N ILE A 53 50.69 -46.00 -7.51
CA ILE A 53 49.93 -46.40 -8.71
C ILE A 53 50.73 -47.35 -9.61
N ILE A 54 52.06 -47.20 -9.71
CA ILE A 54 52.92 -48.14 -10.44
C ILE A 54 52.99 -49.50 -9.71
N ALA A 55 53.07 -49.51 -8.38
CA ALA A 55 53.10 -50.74 -7.58
C ALA A 55 51.75 -51.46 -7.53
N ASN A 56 50.63 -50.73 -7.42
CA ASN A 56 49.27 -51.30 -7.38
C ASN A 56 48.67 -51.49 -8.79
N GLY A 57 49.37 -51.11 -9.87
CA GLY A 57 48.91 -51.28 -11.24
C GLY A 57 48.92 -52.72 -11.76
N LEU A 58 49.40 -53.68 -10.95
CA LEU A 58 49.61 -55.09 -11.35
C LEU A 58 49.02 -56.15 -10.41
N LEU A 59 48.52 -55.80 -9.21
CA LEU A 59 48.00 -56.78 -8.24
C LEU A 59 46.71 -56.30 -7.55
N PHE A 60 45.58 -56.86 -7.98
CA PHE A 60 44.32 -56.84 -7.22
C PHE A 60 44.27 -58.04 -6.26
N GLY A 61 44.73 -57.86 -5.02
CA GLY A 61 44.56 -58.87 -3.96
C GLY A 61 45.59 -58.79 -2.83
N GLY A 62 45.13 -58.96 -1.58
CA GLY A 62 45.97 -59.15 -0.38
C GLY A 62 46.82 -57.93 0.04
N GLY A 63 47.88 -57.63 -0.71
CA GLY A 63 48.94 -56.69 -0.31
C GLY A 63 48.45 -55.28 0.02
N SER A 64 47.39 -54.81 -0.63
CA SER A 64 46.80 -53.48 -0.37
C SER A 64 46.24 -53.33 1.05
N LEU A 65 45.72 -54.41 1.66
CA LEU A 65 45.25 -54.41 3.05
C LEU A 65 46.43 -54.47 4.04
N TYR A 66 47.43 -55.30 3.75
CA TYR A 66 48.64 -55.41 4.55
C TYR A 66 49.39 -54.06 4.64
N TYR A 67 49.57 -53.38 3.49
CA TYR A 67 50.17 -52.06 3.44
C TYR A 67 49.35 -51.01 4.23
N PHE A 68 48.01 -51.06 4.12
CA PHE A 68 47.12 -50.14 4.85
C PHE A 68 47.18 -50.29 6.38
N TYR A 69 47.56 -51.47 6.91
CA TYR A 69 47.77 -51.67 8.34
C TYR A 69 48.99 -50.92 8.87
N TYR A 70 50.09 -50.91 8.11
CA TYR A 70 51.36 -50.26 8.48
C TYR A 70 51.39 -48.73 8.25
N LEU A 71 50.49 -48.19 7.43
CA LEU A 71 50.37 -46.74 7.24
C LEU A 71 50.03 -46.01 8.55
N THR A 72 50.60 -44.83 8.77
CA THR A 72 50.26 -43.99 9.91
C THR A 72 48.77 -43.57 9.88
N PRO A 73 48.16 -43.16 11.01
CA PRO A 73 46.80 -42.62 11.03
C PRO A 73 46.60 -41.45 10.05
N LYS A 74 47.65 -40.65 9.86
CA LYS A 74 47.70 -39.51 8.93
C LYS A 74 47.65 -39.95 7.45
N GLU A 75 48.44 -40.95 7.07
CA GLU A 75 48.42 -41.48 5.69
C GLU A 75 47.11 -42.22 5.37
N ARG A 76 46.56 -42.98 6.34
CA ARG A 76 45.22 -43.58 6.22
C ARG A 76 44.13 -42.53 6.06
N ARG A 77 44.24 -41.37 6.73
CA ARG A 77 43.34 -40.23 6.51
C ARG A 77 43.50 -39.67 5.10
N GLN A 78 44.72 -39.41 4.63
CA GLN A 78 44.97 -38.82 3.31
C GLN A 78 44.44 -39.67 2.15
N ILE A 79 44.59 -41.01 2.20
CA ILE A 79 44.00 -41.91 1.19
C ILE A 79 42.47 -41.83 1.20
N ARG A 80 41.85 -41.85 2.38
CA ARG A 80 40.38 -41.74 2.54
C ARG A 80 39.85 -40.41 1.98
N VAL A 81 40.49 -39.31 2.37
CA VAL A 81 40.18 -37.93 1.94
C VAL A 81 40.27 -37.78 0.42
N LEU A 82 41.19 -38.49 -0.25
CA LEU A 82 41.29 -38.50 -1.71
C LEU A 82 40.08 -39.18 -2.38
N PHE A 83 39.66 -40.36 -1.90
CA PHE A 83 38.48 -41.06 -2.43
C PHE A 83 37.18 -40.30 -2.15
N GLU A 84 37.00 -39.79 -0.94
CA GLU A 84 35.89 -38.89 -0.61
C GLU A 84 35.92 -37.62 -1.46
N GLY A 85 37.10 -37.07 -1.75
CA GLY A 85 37.29 -35.91 -2.62
C GLY A 85 36.81 -36.15 -4.06
N LEU A 86 37.06 -37.34 -4.61
CA LEU A 86 36.50 -37.74 -5.90
C LEU A 86 34.96 -37.84 -5.85
N GLN A 87 34.40 -38.35 -4.76
CA GLN A 87 32.94 -38.44 -4.57
C GLN A 87 32.29 -37.04 -4.43
N ARG A 88 32.86 -36.16 -3.59
CA ARG A 88 32.45 -34.74 -3.48
C ARG A 88 32.56 -34.05 -4.83
N GLY A 89 33.66 -34.29 -5.55
CA GLY A 89 33.88 -33.80 -6.91
C GLY A 89 32.74 -34.15 -7.86
N PHE A 90 32.40 -35.44 -7.96
CA PHE A 90 31.30 -35.90 -8.80
C PHE A 90 29.93 -35.31 -8.39
N ARG A 91 29.63 -35.20 -7.09
CA ARG A 91 28.41 -34.53 -6.60
C ARG A 91 28.36 -33.07 -7.05
N SER A 92 29.45 -32.32 -6.88
CA SER A 92 29.56 -30.91 -7.27
C SER A 92 29.40 -30.71 -8.78
N PHE A 93 30.07 -31.53 -9.61
CA PHE A 93 29.91 -31.48 -11.07
C PHE A 93 28.47 -31.81 -11.51
N ARG A 94 27.84 -32.82 -10.91
CA ARG A 94 26.43 -33.17 -11.18
C ARG A 94 25.49 -32.00 -10.86
N ILE A 95 25.69 -31.33 -9.72
CA ILE A 95 24.88 -30.18 -9.31
C ILE A 95 25.08 -29.01 -10.27
N GLY A 96 26.33 -28.65 -10.59
CA GLY A 96 26.65 -27.58 -11.54
C GLY A 96 26.05 -27.83 -12.94
N PHE A 97 26.14 -29.06 -13.44
CA PHE A 97 25.57 -29.46 -14.73
C PHE A 97 24.03 -29.38 -14.74
N VAL A 98 23.37 -29.87 -13.69
CA VAL A 98 21.90 -29.78 -13.56
C VAL A 98 21.44 -28.33 -13.48
N ILE A 99 22.16 -27.45 -12.78
CA ILE A 99 21.85 -26.01 -12.74
C ILE A 99 22.03 -25.39 -14.13
N ALA A 100 23.15 -25.64 -14.81
CA ALA A 100 23.41 -25.13 -16.15
C ALA A 100 22.34 -25.59 -17.17
N PHE A 101 21.85 -26.83 -17.04
CA PHE A 101 20.76 -27.34 -17.87
C PHE A 101 19.40 -26.71 -17.53
N ASP A 102 19.07 -26.53 -16.25
CA ASP A 102 17.82 -25.88 -15.80
C ASP A 102 17.72 -24.44 -16.33
N TYR A 103 18.81 -23.65 -16.21
CA TYR A 103 18.93 -22.33 -16.85
C TYR A 103 18.71 -22.41 -18.37
N LYS A 104 19.47 -23.27 -19.06
CA LYS A 104 19.37 -23.37 -20.53
C LYS A 104 17.99 -23.84 -21.00
N TYR A 105 17.29 -24.65 -20.22
CA TYR A 105 15.92 -25.11 -20.49
C TYR A 105 14.88 -24.01 -20.26
N CYS A 106 14.95 -23.29 -19.14
CA CYS A 106 14.01 -22.21 -18.80
C CYS A 106 13.98 -21.07 -19.84
N PHE A 107 15.13 -20.75 -20.45
CA PHE A 107 15.26 -19.66 -21.41
C PHE A 107 15.31 -20.12 -22.88
N TRP A 108 15.10 -21.41 -23.16
CA TRP A 108 15.17 -21.91 -24.55
C TRP A 108 14.08 -21.34 -25.47
N THR A 109 12.92 -20.97 -24.90
CA THR A 109 11.72 -20.53 -25.64
C THR A 109 11.22 -19.14 -25.24
N VAL A 110 12.01 -18.36 -24.52
CA VAL A 110 11.57 -17.13 -23.83
C VAL A 110 12.57 -16.02 -24.09
N SER A 111 12.11 -14.89 -24.66
CA SER A 111 12.99 -13.74 -24.92
C SER A 111 13.25 -12.91 -23.66
N ASP A 112 14.48 -12.41 -23.53
CA ASP A 112 14.98 -11.54 -22.45
C ASP A 112 14.10 -10.31 -22.16
N THR A 113 13.26 -9.91 -23.13
CA THR A 113 12.33 -8.76 -23.08
C THR A 113 10.90 -9.10 -22.67
N SER A 114 10.59 -10.37 -22.37
CA SER A 114 9.23 -10.83 -22.06
C SER A 114 8.94 -10.81 -20.55
N PRO A 115 7.71 -10.48 -20.09
CA PRO A 115 7.36 -10.56 -18.67
C PRO A 115 7.48 -11.96 -18.05
N GLU A 116 7.41 -13.01 -18.87
CA GLU A 116 7.63 -14.40 -18.44
C GLU A 116 9.08 -14.69 -18.07
N TYR A 117 10.04 -13.96 -18.66
CA TYR A 117 11.47 -14.13 -18.41
C TYR A 117 11.79 -13.88 -16.93
N GLU A 118 11.31 -12.78 -16.35
CA GLU A 118 11.51 -12.45 -14.93
C GLU A 118 10.95 -13.52 -13.99
N ILE A 119 9.79 -14.09 -14.31
CA ILE A 119 9.13 -15.11 -13.47
C ILE A 119 9.96 -16.41 -13.51
N LYS A 120 10.29 -16.90 -14.72
CA LYS A 120 11.12 -18.09 -14.90
C LYS A 120 12.53 -17.93 -14.34
N LEU A 121 13.09 -16.72 -14.36
CA LEU A 121 14.38 -16.37 -13.75
C LEU A 121 14.35 -16.51 -12.23
N LYS A 122 13.36 -15.92 -11.56
CA LYS A 122 13.21 -16.00 -10.09
C LYS A 122 12.97 -17.45 -9.64
N GLU A 123 12.18 -18.23 -10.39
CA GLU A 123 12.02 -19.66 -10.11
C GLU A 123 13.32 -20.46 -10.32
N CYS A 124 14.03 -20.23 -11.43
CA CYS A 124 15.29 -20.90 -11.74
C CYS A 124 16.37 -20.58 -10.69
N HIS A 125 16.46 -19.32 -10.26
CA HIS A 125 17.33 -18.88 -9.17
C HIS A 125 17.02 -19.64 -7.88
N LYS A 126 15.74 -19.71 -7.48
CA LYS A 126 15.31 -20.42 -6.27
C LYS A 126 15.63 -21.92 -6.32
N ARG A 127 15.46 -22.58 -7.48
CA ARG A 127 15.87 -23.99 -7.67
C ARG A 127 17.39 -24.16 -7.65
N ALA A 128 18.15 -23.25 -8.27
CA ALA A 128 19.60 -23.30 -8.29
C ALA A 128 20.20 -23.10 -6.89
N ALA A 129 19.71 -22.10 -6.15
CA ALA A 129 20.08 -21.82 -4.77
C ALA A 129 19.89 -23.05 -3.86
N ALA A 130 18.72 -23.68 -3.90
CA ALA A 130 18.43 -24.88 -3.12
C ALA A 130 19.37 -26.05 -3.44
N ARG A 131 19.72 -26.26 -4.73
CA ARG A 131 20.68 -27.31 -5.13
C ARG A 131 22.11 -27.01 -4.68
N ILE A 132 22.54 -25.75 -4.68
CA ILE A 132 23.85 -25.36 -4.13
C ILE A 132 23.86 -25.56 -2.62
N ALA A 133 22.84 -25.08 -1.91
CA ALA A 133 22.70 -25.23 -0.46
C ALA A 133 22.77 -26.70 -0.03
N GLN A 134 22.05 -27.58 -0.73
CA GLN A 134 22.09 -29.03 -0.52
C GLN A 134 23.49 -29.60 -0.80
N GLY A 135 24.14 -29.22 -1.91
CA GLY A 135 25.51 -29.65 -2.23
C GLY A 135 26.55 -29.19 -1.19
N CYS A 136 26.38 -28.00 -0.62
CA CYS A 136 27.22 -27.49 0.46
C CYS A 136 27.08 -28.32 1.73
N ILE A 137 25.85 -28.74 2.09
CA ILE A 137 25.63 -29.67 3.20
C ILE A 137 26.23 -31.05 2.90
N GLU A 138 25.94 -31.64 1.73
CA GLU A 138 26.39 -32.99 1.34
C GLU A 138 27.92 -33.13 1.29
N ASN A 139 28.64 -32.04 1.01
CA ASN A 139 30.11 -32.04 0.94
C ASN A 139 30.79 -31.55 2.22
N GLY A 140 30.09 -30.76 3.05
CA GLY A 140 30.56 -30.26 4.34
C GLY A 140 31.76 -29.30 4.30
N GLY A 141 32.14 -28.80 5.47
CA GLY A 141 33.37 -28.04 5.72
C GLY A 141 33.56 -26.86 4.75
N LEU A 142 34.57 -26.98 3.88
CA LEU A 142 34.96 -25.96 2.90
C LEU A 142 33.79 -25.46 2.04
N TYR A 143 32.89 -26.35 1.63
CA TYR A 143 31.73 -25.98 0.81
C TYR A 143 30.67 -25.21 1.62
N ILE A 144 30.52 -25.50 2.93
CA ILE A 144 29.65 -24.73 3.82
C ILE A 144 30.23 -23.32 3.99
N LYS A 145 31.53 -23.18 4.29
CA LYS A 145 32.17 -21.86 4.40
C LYS A 145 32.11 -21.06 3.10
N MET A 146 32.29 -21.69 1.95
CA MET A 146 32.10 -21.04 0.64
C MET A 146 30.66 -20.54 0.47
N GLY A 147 29.65 -21.34 0.82
CA GLY A 147 28.25 -20.94 0.79
C GLY A 147 27.90 -19.82 1.78
N GLN A 148 28.48 -19.82 3.00
CA GLN A 148 28.39 -18.72 3.96
C GLN A 148 29.01 -17.42 3.38
N GLY A 149 30.10 -17.52 2.62
CA GLY A 149 30.69 -16.43 1.85
C GLY A 149 29.76 -15.90 0.74
N MET A 150 28.98 -16.77 0.10
CA MET A 150 27.96 -16.37 -0.88
C MET A 150 26.74 -15.69 -0.23
N VAL A 151 26.23 -16.19 0.90
CA VAL A 151 25.17 -15.49 1.68
C VAL A 151 25.62 -14.09 2.06
N SER A 152 26.92 -13.93 2.35
CA SER A 152 27.54 -12.67 2.73
C SER A 152 27.70 -11.65 1.59
N ALA A 153 27.42 -12.04 0.35
CA ALA A 153 27.35 -11.15 -0.83
C ALA A 153 25.88 -10.74 -1.12
N ASP A 154 25.13 -10.42 -0.07
CA ASP A 154 23.69 -10.14 -0.08
C ASP A 154 23.24 -8.98 -0.98
N HIS A 155 24.17 -8.07 -1.23
CA HIS A 155 24.06 -6.86 -2.05
C HIS A 155 24.52 -7.06 -3.50
N ILE A 156 24.95 -8.27 -3.87
CA ILE A 156 25.43 -8.63 -5.22
C ILE A 156 24.62 -9.80 -5.79
N LEU A 157 24.31 -10.82 -4.98
CA LEU A 157 23.55 -11.98 -5.43
C LEU A 157 22.02 -11.76 -5.39
N PRO A 158 21.25 -12.35 -6.32
CA PRO A 158 19.79 -12.30 -6.29
C PRO A 158 19.21 -12.82 -4.97
N LYS A 159 18.08 -12.24 -4.54
CA LYS A 159 17.48 -12.55 -3.23
C LYS A 159 17.16 -14.04 -3.05
N GLU A 160 16.82 -14.73 -4.14
CA GLU A 160 16.51 -16.17 -4.12
C GLU A 160 17.74 -17.02 -3.79
N TYR A 161 18.95 -16.56 -4.15
CA TYR A 161 20.21 -17.18 -3.76
C TYR A 161 20.53 -16.92 -2.29
N THR A 162 20.35 -15.70 -1.82
CA THR A 162 20.74 -15.31 -0.45
C THR A 162 19.77 -15.89 0.57
N ASP A 163 18.45 -15.80 0.33
CA ASP A 163 17.42 -16.48 1.12
C ASP A 163 17.62 -18.01 1.10
N GLY A 164 17.95 -18.59 -0.07
CA GLY A 164 18.11 -20.03 -0.25
C GLY A 164 19.38 -20.62 0.40
N LEU A 165 20.42 -19.82 0.59
CA LEU A 165 21.69 -20.25 1.19
C LEU A 165 21.81 -19.96 2.71
N ARG A 166 20.93 -19.14 3.31
CA ARG A 166 20.98 -18.80 4.76
C ARG A 166 21.07 -20.02 5.69
N LEU A 167 20.44 -21.13 5.32
CA LEU A 167 20.46 -22.39 6.08
C LEU A 167 21.87 -22.97 6.33
N LEU A 168 22.90 -22.47 5.64
CA LEU A 168 24.31 -22.77 5.87
C LEU A 168 24.94 -21.98 7.03
N GLN A 169 24.28 -20.94 7.55
CA GLN A 169 24.73 -20.16 8.71
C GLN A 169 24.29 -20.80 10.03
N ASP A 170 23.08 -21.37 10.09
CA ASP A 170 22.46 -21.87 11.33
C ASP A 170 22.98 -23.26 11.78
N ARG A 171 23.67 -24.00 10.90
CA ARG A 171 24.01 -25.42 11.11
C ARG A 171 25.50 -25.68 11.26
N ALA A 172 25.99 -25.57 12.50
CA ALA A 172 27.30 -26.12 12.87
C ALA A 172 27.22 -27.64 13.02
N LEU A 173 27.97 -28.37 12.19
CA LEU A 173 28.14 -29.83 12.29
C LEU A 173 29.25 -30.15 13.29
N ARG A 174 28.94 -30.81 14.40
CA ARG A 174 29.95 -31.28 15.39
C ARG A 174 30.63 -32.56 14.91
N ARG A 175 31.92 -32.73 15.23
CA ARG A 175 32.71 -33.95 14.91
C ARG A 175 32.81 -34.92 16.10
N GLN A 176 33.58 -36.01 15.91
CA GLN A 176 33.74 -37.07 16.92
C GLN A 176 34.98 -36.82 17.81
N ARG A 177 34.87 -37.11 19.11
CA ARG A 177 35.87 -36.77 20.16
C ARG A 177 37.33 -37.14 19.83
N ASN A 178 37.58 -38.21 19.08
CA ASN A 178 38.93 -38.76 18.91
C ASN A 178 39.82 -37.92 17.96
N GLU A 179 39.27 -36.99 17.18
CA GLU A 179 40.07 -36.14 16.27
C GLU A 179 40.98 -35.15 17.03
N VAL A 180 40.58 -34.69 18.23
CA VAL A 180 41.31 -33.67 19.03
C VAL A 180 42.70 -34.14 19.46
N SER A 181 42.80 -35.32 20.08
CA SER A 181 44.08 -35.84 20.59
C SER A 181 45.07 -36.10 19.46
N GLN A 182 44.59 -36.59 18.30
CA GLN A 182 45.44 -36.79 17.13
C GLN A 182 45.92 -35.46 16.53
N LEU A 183 45.10 -34.40 16.56
CA LEU A 183 45.53 -33.09 16.05
C LEU A 183 46.63 -32.46 16.91
N ILE A 184 46.52 -32.57 18.25
CA ILE A 184 47.52 -32.06 19.18
C ILE A 184 48.85 -32.82 19.02
N ASP A 185 48.80 -34.16 18.94
CA ASP A 185 49.98 -34.98 18.65
C ASP A 185 50.63 -34.62 17.30
N GLU A 186 49.84 -34.45 16.23
CA GLU A 186 50.35 -34.06 14.91
C GLU A 186 50.93 -32.63 14.81
N GLU A 187 50.66 -31.73 15.77
CA GLU A 187 51.15 -30.33 15.76
C GLU A 187 52.23 -30.05 16.82
N PHE A 188 52.21 -30.76 17.95
CA PHE A 188 53.11 -30.53 19.10
C PHE A 188 53.97 -31.75 19.49
N GLY A 189 53.64 -32.96 19.02
CA GLY A 189 54.37 -34.20 19.37
C GLY A 189 54.24 -34.63 20.83
N CYS A 190 53.14 -34.27 21.49
CA CYS A 190 52.86 -34.60 22.89
C CYS A 190 51.35 -34.80 23.13
N GLN A 191 50.97 -35.26 24.33
CA GLN A 191 49.57 -35.50 24.65
C GLN A 191 48.87 -34.21 25.09
N VAL A 192 47.53 -34.18 24.98
CA VAL A 192 46.69 -33.06 25.43
C VAL A 192 46.96 -32.69 26.90
N SER A 193 47.19 -33.71 27.73
CA SER A 193 47.56 -33.64 29.15
C SER A 193 48.94 -33.04 29.43
N ASP A 194 49.78 -32.79 28.41
CA ASP A 194 51.09 -32.13 28.55
C ASP A 194 51.01 -30.62 28.34
N LEU A 195 50.07 -30.16 27.52
CA LEU A 195 49.82 -28.75 27.26
C LEU A 195 48.80 -28.16 28.25
N PHE A 196 47.76 -28.94 28.58
CA PHE A 196 46.61 -28.49 29.37
C PHE A 196 46.42 -29.31 30.65
N SER A 197 46.13 -28.64 31.77
CA SER A 197 45.69 -29.28 33.01
C SER A 197 44.20 -29.68 32.97
N TYR A 198 43.44 -29.02 32.10
CA TYR A 198 42.04 -29.35 31.77
C TYR A 198 41.76 -28.91 30.33
N LEU A 199 40.97 -29.72 29.61
CA LEU A 199 40.34 -29.35 28.35
C LEU A 199 38.91 -29.92 28.35
N SER A 200 37.93 -29.15 27.88
CA SER A 200 36.53 -29.56 27.92
C SER A 200 36.30 -30.81 27.05
N PRO A 201 35.53 -31.82 27.51
CA PRO A 201 35.29 -33.05 26.75
C PRO A 201 34.35 -32.84 25.54
N GLU A 202 33.69 -31.69 25.48
CA GLU A 202 32.84 -31.22 24.39
C GLU A 202 33.27 -29.79 23.99
N PRO A 203 33.12 -29.38 22.72
CA PRO A 203 33.41 -28.02 22.29
C PRO A 203 32.35 -27.03 22.78
N ILE A 204 32.80 -25.87 23.27
CA ILE A 204 31.94 -24.74 23.68
C ILE A 204 31.32 -24.02 22.47
N ALA A 205 31.96 -24.11 21.30
CA ALA A 205 31.44 -23.63 20.02
C ALA A 205 31.98 -24.48 18.86
N ALA A 206 31.19 -24.61 17.79
CA ALA A 206 31.59 -25.27 16.55
C ALA A 206 31.32 -24.33 15.37
N ALA A 207 32.24 -24.27 14.41
CA ALA A 207 32.19 -23.41 13.24
C ALA A 207 32.45 -24.23 11.95
N SER A 208 32.45 -23.57 10.79
CA SER A 208 32.55 -24.25 9.48
C SER A 208 33.95 -24.82 9.15
N LEU A 209 35.00 -24.39 9.87
CA LEU A 209 36.39 -24.85 9.68
C LEU A 209 37.04 -25.42 10.96
N ALA A 210 36.46 -25.18 12.13
CA ALA A 210 37.08 -25.46 13.43
C ALA A 210 36.05 -25.59 14.57
N GLU A 211 36.48 -26.22 15.66
CA GLU A 211 35.78 -26.28 16.95
C GLU A 211 36.58 -25.52 18.01
N VAL A 212 35.90 -24.98 19.03
CA VAL A 212 36.50 -24.24 20.15
C VAL A 212 36.19 -24.98 21.45
N TYR A 213 37.21 -25.16 22.28
CA TYR A 213 37.15 -25.83 23.58
C TYR A 213 37.54 -24.85 24.70
N GLU A 214 37.02 -25.04 25.91
CA GLU A 214 37.56 -24.37 27.10
C GLU A 214 38.68 -25.22 27.68
N GLY A 215 39.82 -24.60 28.01
CA GLY A 215 40.95 -25.28 28.64
C GLY A 215 41.64 -24.46 29.70
N ARG A 216 42.61 -25.09 30.38
CA ARG A 216 43.53 -24.45 31.33
C ARG A 216 44.96 -24.88 31.01
N LEU A 217 45.88 -23.91 30.91
CA LEU A 217 47.28 -24.19 30.58
C LEU A 217 47.97 -24.92 31.74
N LYS A 218 48.68 -26.03 31.46
CA LYS A 218 49.36 -26.84 32.49
C LYS A 218 50.45 -26.05 33.24
N SER A 219 51.07 -25.06 32.59
CA SER A 219 52.17 -24.26 33.15
C SER A 219 51.78 -23.04 33.99
N THR A 220 50.56 -22.51 33.81
CA THR A 220 50.13 -21.24 34.44
C THR A 220 48.71 -21.28 35.02
N ASN A 221 47.94 -22.33 34.73
CA ASN A 221 46.54 -22.50 35.11
C ASN A 221 45.57 -21.40 34.58
N GLU A 222 46.03 -20.53 33.68
CA GLU A 222 45.23 -19.53 32.94
C GLU A 222 44.11 -20.25 32.16
N ARG A 223 42.88 -19.72 32.22
CA ARG A 223 41.75 -20.18 31.38
C ARG A 223 41.96 -19.70 29.94
N VAL A 224 41.83 -20.61 28.99
CA VAL A 224 42.05 -20.35 27.57
C VAL A 224 40.93 -20.92 26.72
N ALA A 225 40.61 -20.24 25.62
CA ALA A 225 39.84 -20.79 24.51
C ALA A 225 40.81 -21.43 23.50
N VAL A 226 40.58 -22.70 23.18
CA VAL A 226 41.43 -23.52 22.32
C VAL A 226 40.66 -23.81 21.03
N LYS A 227 40.99 -23.10 19.95
CA LYS A 227 40.38 -23.24 18.61
C LYS A 227 41.19 -24.24 17.79
N LEU A 228 40.54 -25.31 17.33
CA LEU A 228 41.13 -26.47 16.66
C LEU A 228 40.51 -26.66 15.27
N GLN A 229 41.32 -26.67 14.21
CA GLN A 229 40.81 -26.98 12.85
C GLN A 229 40.40 -28.45 12.74
N TYR A 230 39.38 -28.75 11.92
CA TYR A 230 39.03 -30.15 11.62
C TYR A 230 40.22 -30.88 10.98
N ILE A 231 40.51 -32.09 11.44
CA ILE A 231 41.81 -32.74 11.17
C ILE A 231 41.97 -33.16 9.69
N ASP A 232 40.86 -33.30 8.96
CA ASP A 232 40.80 -33.60 7.52
C ASP A 232 40.96 -32.36 6.63
N LEU A 233 40.85 -31.15 7.18
CA LEU A 233 40.53 -29.94 6.41
C LEU A 233 41.66 -29.45 5.51
N GLN A 234 42.90 -29.44 6.01
CA GLN A 234 44.06 -29.09 5.19
C GLN A 234 44.40 -30.18 4.17
N ASP A 235 44.17 -31.46 4.50
CA ASP A 235 44.38 -32.59 3.57
C ASP A 235 43.40 -32.55 2.39
N ARG A 236 42.15 -32.10 2.59
CA ARG A 236 41.13 -31.96 1.52
C ARG A 236 41.20 -30.67 0.72
N PHE A 237 41.80 -29.60 1.28
CA PHE A 237 41.67 -28.23 0.78
C PHE A 237 41.98 -28.09 -0.72
N ALA A 238 43.15 -28.54 -1.16
CA ALA A 238 43.59 -28.36 -2.55
C ALA A 238 42.69 -29.10 -3.57
N GLY A 239 42.15 -30.27 -3.21
CA GLY A 239 41.26 -31.05 -4.07
C GLY A 239 39.85 -30.46 -4.17
N ASP A 240 39.31 -29.97 -3.04
CA ASP A 240 38.01 -29.29 -3.01
C ASP A 240 38.09 -27.94 -3.77
N ILE A 241 39.15 -27.13 -3.59
CA ILE A 241 39.37 -25.88 -4.36
C ILE A 241 39.55 -26.14 -5.86
N LEU A 242 40.33 -27.15 -6.25
CA LEU A 242 40.50 -27.51 -7.66
C LEU A 242 39.16 -27.90 -8.31
N THR A 243 38.34 -28.67 -7.60
CA THR A 243 36.97 -29.02 -8.03
C THR A 243 36.12 -27.77 -8.26
N ILE A 244 36.09 -26.86 -7.28
CA ILE A 244 35.33 -25.61 -7.34
C ILE A 244 35.77 -24.77 -8.55
N HIS A 245 37.09 -24.58 -8.73
CA HIS A 245 37.64 -23.81 -9.85
C HIS A 245 37.31 -24.44 -11.22
N LEU A 246 37.37 -25.77 -11.36
CA LEU A 246 37.01 -26.46 -12.60
C LEU A 246 35.52 -26.30 -12.96
N ILE A 247 34.63 -26.35 -11.96
CA ILE A 247 33.19 -26.14 -12.16
C ILE A 247 32.92 -24.71 -12.62
N LEU A 248 33.55 -23.72 -11.98
CA LEU A 248 33.37 -22.31 -12.32
C LEU A 248 33.96 -21.95 -13.68
N TYR A 249 35.11 -22.52 -14.05
CA TYR A 249 35.66 -22.42 -15.40
C TYR A 249 34.69 -22.99 -16.45
N ALA A 250 34.08 -24.14 -16.18
CA ALA A 250 33.08 -24.71 -17.07
C ALA A 250 31.81 -23.83 -17.16
N ILE A 251 31.33 -23.28 -16.04
CA ILE A 251 30.20 -22.35 -16.01
C ILE A 251 30.50 -21.09 -16.84
N GLY A 252 31.67 -20.46 -16.67
CA GLY A 252 32.07 -19.29 -17.45
C GLY A 252 32.22 -19.56 -18.96
N LYS A 253 32.50 -20.81 -19.36
CA LYS A 253 32.47 -21.23 -20.78
C LYS A 253 31.07 -21.52 -21.31
N ILE A 254 30.11 -21.90 -20.46
CA ILE A 254 28.71 -22.14 -20.84
C ILE A 254 27.90 -20.84 -20.84
N PHE A 255 28.22 -19.91 -19.93
CA PHE A 255 27.56 -18.62 -19.76
C PHE A 255 28.58 -17.46 -19.78
N PRO A 256 29.03 -17.01 -20.96
CA PRO A 256 30.07 -15.97 -21.07
C PRO A 256 29.70 -14.62 -20.41
N LYS A 257 28.41 -14.32 -20.21
CA LYS A 257 27.95 -13.12 -19.49
C LYS A 257 28.05 -13.24 -17.94
N PHE A 258 28.45 -14.38 -17.39
CA PHE A 258 28.41 -14.65 -15.94
C PHE A 258 29.77 -14.40 -15.28
N GLU A 259 30.22 -13.15 -15.29
CA GLU A 259 31.60 -12.74 -15.01
C GLU A 259 31.92 -12.52 -13.52
N PHE A 260 31.62 -13.52 -12.68
CA PHE A 260 31.87 -13.50 -11.23
C PHE A 260 33.14 -14.25 -10.78
N SER A 261 34.04 -14.59 -11.70
CA SER A 261 35.31 -15.30 -11.42
C SER A 261 36.14 -14.63 -10.30
N TRP A 262 36.26 -13.31 -10.37
CA TRP A 262 36.99 -12.47 -9.43
C TRP A 262 36.44 -12.52 -7.99
N ILE A 263 35.12 -12.76 -7.81
CA ILE A 263 34.53 -12.97 -6.47
C ILE A 263 35.09 -14.25 -5.87
N ILE A 264 35.18 -15.32 -6.67
CA ILE A 264 35.68 -16.62 -6.22
C ILE A 264 37.17 -16.54 -5.89
N ASP A 265 37.98 -15.87 -6.70
CA ASP A 265 39.40 -15.67 -6.39
C ASP A 265 39.59 -14.90 -5.06
N SER A 266 38.71 -13.92 -4.79
CA SER A 266 38.68 -13.21 -3.50
C SER A 266 38.33 -14.16 -2.35
N VAL A 267 37.20 -14.88 -2.45
CA VAL A 267 36.73 -15.85 -1.44
C VAL A 267 37.77 -16.94 -1.19
N LYS A 268 38.41 -17.46 -2.24
CA LYS A 268 39.52 -18.41 -2.15
C LYS A 268 40.68 -17.81 -1.35
N SER A 269 41.15 -16.60 -1.69
CA SER A 269 42.28 -15.98 -0.99
C SER A 269 41.98 -15.70 0.50
N ASN A 270 40.71 -15.46 0.84
CA ASN A 270 40.26 -15.29 2.23
C ASN A 270 40.26 -16.64 2.96
N LEU A 271 39.79 -17.69 2.30
CA LEU A 271 39.74 -19.06 2.83
C LEU A 271 41.14 -19.68 2.99
N GLU A 272 42.10 -19.30 2.15
CA GLU A 272 43.53 -19.64 2.33
C GLU A 272 44.13 -18.99 3.58
N ARG A 273 43.66 -17.79 3.99
CA ARG A 273 44.11 -17.11 5.22
C ARG A 273 43.45 -17.69 6.47
N GLU A 274 42.15 -17.97 6.44
CA GLU A 274 41.41 -18.58 7.56
C GLU A 274 41.92 -19.98 7.96
N LEU A 275 42.63 -20.67 7.05
CA LEU A 275 43.27 -21.96 7.34
C LEU A 275 44.65 -21.84 7.99
N ASP A 276 45.15 -20.64 8.25
CA ASP A 276 46.41 -20.41 8.97
C ASP A 276 46.18 -19.62 10.25
N PHE A 277 46.02 -20.36 11.34
CA PHE A 277 45.72 -19.79 12.67
C PHE A 277 46.84 -18.91 13.25
N LYS A 278 48.04 -18.90 12.65
CA LYS A 278 49.04 -17.87 12.97
C LYS A 278 48.66 -16.50 12.41
N LEU A 279 48.10 -16.43 11.20
CA LEU A 279 47.62 -15.16 10.63
C LEU A 279 46.45 -14.60 11.44
N GLU A 280 45.58 -15.45 11.98
CA GLU A 280 44.52 -15.04 12.90
C GLU A 280 45.09 -14.43 14.20
N GLY A 281 46.10 -15.07 14.81
CA GLY A 281 46.78 -14.52 15.98
C GLY A 281 47.53 -13.21 15.70
N GLU A 282 48.22 -13.11 14.54
CA GLU A 282 48.92 -11.90 14.11
C GLU A 282 47.93 -10.74 13.86
N ASN A 283 46.76 -11.05 13.29
CA ASN A 283 45.67 -10.08 13.14
C ASN A 283 45.10 -9.64 14.50
N ALA A 284 45.00 -10.53 15.49
CA ALA A 284 44.53 -10.21 16.84
C ALA A 284 45.50 -9.24 17.55
N ASP A 285 46.80 -9.55 17.61
CA ASP A 285 47.81 -8.67 18.23
C ASP A 285 47.88 -7.31 17.51
N LYS A 286 47.79 -7.30 16.18
CA LYS A 286 47.75 -6.06 15.38
C LYS A 286 46.46 -5.27 15.59
N CYS A 287 45.32 -5.93 15.75
CA CYS A 287 44.05 -5.32 16.11
C CYS A 287 44.14 -4.67 17.50
N TYR A 288 44.67 -5.41 18.49
CA TYR A 288 44.90 -4.90 19.84
C TYR A 288 45.77 -3.64 19.82
N ALA A 289 46.93 -3.69 19.15
CA ALA A 289 47.90 -2.60 19.08
C ALA A 289 47.34 -1.33 18.41
N GLN A 290 46.41 -1.46 17.45
CA GLN A 290 45.84 -0.32 16.72
C GLN A 290 44.55 0.23 17.33
N LEU A 291 43.74 -0.57 18.02
CA LEU A 291 42.44 -0.15 18.57
C LEU A 291 42.48 0.18 20.06
N SER A 292 42.96 -0.75 20.90
CA SER A 292 42.80 -0.66 22.35
C SER A 292 43.49 0.57 23.00
N PRO A 293 44.64 1.07 22.52
CA PRO A 293 45.23 2.32 23.03
C PRO A 293 44.37 3.57 22.78
N HIS A 294 43.61 3.59 21.67
CA HIS A 294 42.80 4.75 21.25
C HIS A 294 41.34 4.64 21.69
N LEU A 295 40.79 3.43 21.70
CA LEU A 295 39.43 3.12 22.10
C LEU A 295 39.46 2.20 23.33
N LYS A 296 39.50 2.78 24.53
CA LYS A 296 39.57 2.05 25.81
C LYS A 296 38.40 1.08 26.07
N PHE A 297 37.33 1.17 25.27
CA PHE A 297 36.19 0.26 25.31
C PHE A 297 36.35 -0.95 24.37
N ILE A 298 37.41 -1.04 23.57
CA ILE A 298 37.72 -2.23 22.76
C ILE A 298 38.69 -3.13 23.51
N TYR A 299 38.38 -4.42 23.55
CA TYR A 299 39.24 -5.46 24.08
C TYR A 299 39.46 -6.55 23.03
N VAL A 300 40.65 -7.15 23.05
CA VAL A 300 41.05 -8.28 22.20
C VAL A 300 41.70 -9.31 23.14
N PRO A 301 41.30 -10.60 23.10
CA PRO A 301 41.91 -11.66 23.88
C PRO A 301 43.41 -11.78 23.62
N LYS A 302 44.21 -11.95 24.68
CA LYS A 302 45.65 -12.25 24.55
C LYS A 302 45.89 -13.57 23.81
N VAL A 303 46.75 -13.58 22.79
CA VAL A 303 47.19 -14.79 22.09
C VAL A 303 48.33 -15.49 22.86
N PHE A 304 48.25 -16.81 23.00
CA PHE A 304 49.26 -17.63 23.66
C PHE A 304 50.17 -18.30 22.62
N TRP A 305 51.13 -17.53 22.11
CA TRP A 305 52.01 -17.91 21.00
C TRP A 305 52.76 -19.24 21.15
N LYS A 306 53.18 -19.60 22.38
CA LYS A 306 53.81 -20.90 22.68
C LYS A 306 52.91 -22.10 22.35
N TYR A 307 51.60 -21.91 22.39
CA TYR A 307 50.57 -22.94 22.18
C TYR A 307 49.78 -22.71 20.88
N THR A 308 50.31 -21.89 19.96
CA THR A 308 49.63 -21.51 18.70
C THR A 308 50.43 -21.92 17.47
N THR A 309 49.78 -22.68 16.58
CA THR A 309 50.34 -23.28 15.37
C THR A 309 49.51 -22.87 14.14
N LYS A 310 49.63 -23.59 13.01
CA LYS A 310 48.79 -23.34 11.83
C LYS A 310 47.38 -23.92 11.97
N ARG A 311 47.21 -25.00 12.76
CA ARG A 311 45.92 -25.70 12.98
C ARG A 311 45.32 -25.49 14.37
N VAL A 312 46.07 -24.91 15.32
CA VAL A 312 45.67 -24.68 16.71
C VAL A 312 45.90 -23.23 17.10
N LEU A 313 44.89 -22.56 17.64
CA LEU A 313 44.98 -21.20 18.19
C LEU A 313 44.54 -21.23 19.66
N VAL A 314 45.40 -20.73 20.54
CA VAL A 314 45.11 -20.63 21.97
C VAL A 314 45.09 -19.15 22.36
N MET A 315 43.96 -18.71 22.88
CA MET A 315 43.72 -17.33 23.31
C MET A 315 43.12 -17.29 24.71
N GLU A 316 43.17 -16.13 25.36
CA GLU A 316 42.51 -15.87 26.64
C GLU A 316 41.00 -16.21 26.58
N TYR A 317 40.50 -16.95 27.58
CA TYR A 317 39.07 -17.21 27.69
C TYR A 317 38.34 -15.97 28.22
N ILE A 318 37.32 -15.48 27.50
CA ILE A 318 36.54 -14.31 27.90
C ILE A 318 35.09 -14.66 28.25
N ASP A 319 34.71 -14.44 29.51
CA ASP A 319 33.31 -14.37 29.92
C ASP A 319 32.67 -13.06 29.44
N GLY A 320 31.51 -13.16 28.79
CA GLY A 320 30.78 -12.02 28.23
C GLY A 320 29.46 -12.42 27.56
N ILE A 321 28.63 -11.44 27.23
CA ILE A 321 27.32 -11.63 26.59
C ILE A 321 27.47 -11.37 25.08
N LYS A 322 27.03 -12.30 24.22
CA LYS A 322 27.01 -12.08 22.76
C LYS A 322 26.21 -10.84 22.41
N VAL A 323 26.71 -10.00 21.50
CA VAL A 323 26.03 -8.74 21.15
C VAL A 323 24.62 -8.99 20.59
N SER A 324 24.40 -10.08 19.86
CA SER A 324 23.07 -10.48 19.37
C SER A 324 22.10 -10.98 20.45
N ASP A 325 22.54 -11.22 21.69
CA ASP A 325 21.70 -11.70 22.80
C ASP A 325 21.07 -10.51 23.55
N THR A 326 20.19 -9.80 22.86
CA THR A 326 19.56 -8.56 23.34
C THR A 326 18.81 -8.75 24.66
N GLU A 327 18.24 -9.94 24.91
CA GLU A 327 17.56 -10.27 26.15
C GLU A 327 18.51 -10.43 27.33
N LYS A 328 19.69 -11.05 27.16
CA LYS A 328 20.72 -11.04 28.22
C LYS A 328 21.31 -9.65 28.44
N LEU A 329 21.52 -8.86 27.39
CA LEU A 329 22.03 -7.48 27.52
C LEU A 329 21.06 -6.57 28.30
N LYS A 330 19.76 -6.66 28.02
CA LYS A 330 18.71 -5.97 28.80
C LYS A 330 18.68 -6.43 30.25
N LYS A 331 18.74 -7.74 30.52
CA LYS A 331 18.75 -8.32 31.88
C LYS A 331 20.00 -7.93 32.67
N ALA A 332 21.15 -7.75 32.00
CA ALA A 332 22.36 -7.19 32.59
C ALA A 332 22.28 -5.65 32.81
N ASN A 333 21.19 -5.01 32.41
CA ASN A 333 20.95 -3.57 32.53
C ASN A 333 22.07 -2.75 31.83
N LEU A 334 22.48 -3.18 30.64
CA LEU A 334 23.47 -2.51 29.79
C LEU A 334 22.79 -1.62 28.75
N SER A 335 23.39 -0.47 28.44
CA SER A 335 22.86 0.46 27.43
C SER A 335 23.14 -0.06 26.02
N LEU A 336 22.11 -0.61 25.35
CA LEU A 336 22.20 -1.03 23.95
C LEU A 336 22.62 0.15 23.04
N GLN A 337 22.12 1.36 23.30
CA GLN A 337 22.49 2.56 22.53
C GLN A 337 23.99 2.92 22.69
N GLU A 338 24.56 2.70 23.87
CA GLU A 338 25.99 2.93 24.12
C GLU A 338 26.85 1.88 23.40
N ILE A 339 26.45 0.60 23.46
CA ILE A 339 27.07 -0.52 22.74
C ILE A 339 27.08 -0.21 21.23
N ASP A 340 25.93 0.16 20.67
CA ASP A 340 25.79 0.50 19.25
C ASP A 340 26.64 1.71 18.86
N THR A 341 26.74 2.72 19.74
CA THR A 341 27.56 3.92 19.49
C THR A 341 29.03 3.53 19.41
N LYS A 342 29.49 2.72 20.38
CA LYS A 342 30.85 2.20 20.47
C LYS A 342 31.20 1.28 19.29
N LEU A 343 30.26 0.45 18.80
CA LEU A 343 30.43 -0.37 17.59
C LEU A 343 30.68 0.49 16.34
N VAL A 344 29.85 1.53 16.11
CA VAL A 344 30.04 2.42 14.96
C VAL A 344 31.34 3.21 15.08
N GLN A 345 31.71 3.68 16.28
CA GLN A 345 32.99 4.35 16.52
C GLN A 345 34.19 3.45 16.22
N ALA A 346 34.19 2.19 16.69
CA ALA A 346 35.26 1.24 16.41
C ALA A 346 35.37 0.86 14.93
N MET A 347 34.24 0.77 14.23
CA MET A 347 34.22 0.54 12.78
C MET A 347 34.74 1.76 12.00
N ALA A 348 34.30 2.96 12.37
CA ALA A 348 34.72 4.20 11.71
C ALA A 348 36.20 4.49 11.96
N PHE A 349 36.72 4.21 13.15
CA PHE A 349 38.15 4.28 13.46
C PHE A 349 38.96 3.30 12.59
N GLN A 350 38.50 2.06 12.42
CA GLN A 350 39.16 1.11 11.52
C GLN A 350 39.19 1.60 10.06
N ILE A 351 38.06 2.08 9.55
CA ILE A 351 37.96 2.57 8.17
C ILE A 351 38.84 3.81 7.97
N PHE A 352 38.62 4.88 8.73
CA PHE A 352 39.17 6.21 8.44
C PHE A 352 40.48 6.53 9.17
N HIS A 353 40.81 5.83 10.27
CA HIS A 353 42.03 6.08 11.05
C HIS A 353 43.09 4.99 10.85
N SER A 354 42.85 3.74 11.28
CA SER A 354 43.89 2.70 11.19
C SER A 354 44.10 2.21 9.76
N GLY A 355 43.03 2.14 8.96
CA GLY A 355 43.00 1.50 7.64
C GLY A 355 43.05 -0.03 7.69
N PHE A 356 43.12 -0.64 8.88
CA PHE A 356 43.10 -2.09 9.09
C PHE A 356 41.71 -2.46 9.62
N VAL A 357 40.89 -3.06 8.75
CA VAL A 357 39.46 -3.25 8.99
C VAL A 357 39.15 -4.74 9.10
N HIS A 358 38.58 -5.14 10.24
CA HIS A 358 38.02 -6.47 10.46
C HIS A 358 36.94 -6.74 9.41
N ALA A 359 37.10 -7.79 8.62
CA ALA A 359 36.31 -8.04 7.40
C ALA A 359 35.19 -9.10 7.57
N ASP A 360 34.97 -9.56 8.81
CA ASP A 360 33.79 -10.33 9.21
C ASP A 360 33.42 -10.10 10.69
N PRO A 361 33.02 -8.87 11.09
CA PRO A 361 32.55 -8.55 12.45
C PRO A 361 31.17 -9.16 12.75
N HIS A 362 31.06 -10.48 12.62
CA HIS A 362 29.83 -11.23 12.78
C HIS A 362 29.32 -11.17 14.24
N PRO A 363 28.02 -10.91 14.50
CA PRO A 363 27.49 -10.75 15.86
C PRO A 363 27.71 -11.94 16.81
N GLY A 364 27.93 -13.15 16.28
CA GLY A 364 28.30 -14.31 17.09
C GLY A 364 29.69 -14.23 17.74
N ASN A 365 30.58 -13.40 17.19
CA ASN A 365 32.01 -13.28 17.55
C ASN A 365 32.33 -11.96 18.29
N VAL A 366 31.31 -11.16 18.61
CA VAL A 366 31.44 -9.89 19.33
C VAL A 366 30.73 -10.03 20.67
N TYR A 367 31.49 -9.93 21.77
CA TYR A 367 30.99 -10.09 23.13
C TYR A 367 30.99 -8.73 23.84
N ILE A 368 30.08 -8.56 24.79
CA ILE A 368 29.93 -7.38 25.62
C ILE A 368 30.19 -7.78 27.08
N ARG A 369 31.05 -7.05 27.78
CA ARG A 369 31.25 -7.19 29.23
C ARG A 369 31.40 -5.83 29.90
N ILE A 370 31.26 -5.78 31.22
CA ILE A 370 31.75 -4.64 32.02
C ILE A 370 33.26 -4.81 32.19
N ASP A 371 34.05 -3.74 32.15
CA ASP A 371 35.50 -3.78 32.38
C ASP A 371 35.84 -4.38 33.76
N PRO A 372 36.54 -5.53 33.83
CA PRO A 372 36.93 -6.12 35.12
C PRO A 372 37.85 -5.22 35.95
N LYS A 373 38.57 -4.27 35.32
CA LYS A 373 39.47 -3.34 36.03
C LYS A 373 38.75 -2.13 36.62
N THR A 374 37.61 -1.74 36.06
CA THR A 374 36.80 -0.59 36.51
C THR A 374 35.30 -0.94 36.45
N PRO A 375 34.79 -1.76 37.39
CA PRO A 375 33.50 -2.44 37.26
C PRO A 375 32.28 -1.54 37.55
N THR A 376 32.08 -0.52 36.73
CA THR A 376 30.88 0.35 36.72
C THR A 376 30.02 0.07 35.48
N LYS A 377 28.69 0.27 35.58
CA LYS A 377 27.77 0.01 34.47
C LYS A 377 28.01 0.89 33.22
N SER A 378 28.76 2.00 33.34
CA SER A 378 29.19 2.86 32.23
C SER A 378 30.43 2.35 31.49
N ASN A 379 31.19 1.44 32.10
CA ASN A 379 32.50 1.02 31.59
C ASN A 379 32.38 -0.26 30.77
N ILE A 380 31.45 -0.23 29.80
CA ILE A 380 31.19 -1.34 28.88
C ILE A 380 32.37 -1.52 27.92
N GLN A 381 32.91 -2.74 27.87
CA GLN A 381 33.86 -3.23 26.87
C GLN A 381 33.16 -4.05 25.79
N ILE A 382 33.55 -3.80 24.54
CA ILE A 382 33.30 -4.64 23.37
C ILE A 382 34.53 -5.50 23.17
N VAL A 383 34.35 -6.81 23.22
CA VAL A 383 35.38 -7.83 23.00
C VAL A 383 35.22 -8.38 21.59
N LEU A 384 36.30 -8.36 20.81
CA LEU A 384 36.37 -9.01 19.50
C LEU A 384 37.04 -10.39 19.67
N LEU A 385 36.45 -11.46 19.14
CA LEU A 385 36.93 -12.84 19.36
C LEU A 385 37.49 -13.54 18.11
N ASP A 386 37.07 -13.14 16.91
CA ASP A 386 37.49 -13.77 15.65
C ASP A 386 38.33 -12.78 14.86
N HIS A 387 39.55 -13.18 14.51
CA HIS A 387 40.48 -12.33 13.77
C HIS A 387 40.92 -12.96 12.43
N GLY A 388 40.20 -13.99 11.96
CA GLY A 388 40.56 -14.75 10.76
C GLY A 388 40.54 -13.96 9.46
N LEU A 389 39.81 -12.83 9.40
CA LEU A 389 39.74 -11.99 8.21
C LEU A 389 39.80 -10.48 8.50
N TYR A 390 40.79 -9.82 7.86
CA TYR A 390 40.99 -8.38 7.82
C TYR A 390 41.32 -7.92 6.40
N VAL A 391 40.95 -6.68 6.07
CA VAL A 391 41.43 -5.96 4.88
C VAL A 391 42.25 -4.74 5.30
N THR A 392 43.17 -4.30 4.43
CA THR A 392 43.93 -3.06 4.63
C THR A 392 43.63 -2.08 3.51
N ILE A 393 43.39 -0.81 3.85
CA ILE A 393 43.16 0.33 2.95
C ILE A 393 44.46 1.15 2.86
N GLY A 394 44.84 1.61 1.67
CA GLY A 394 45.97 2.52 1.50
C GLY A 394 45.70 3.90 2.13
N PRO A 395 46.73 4.65 2.58
CA PRO A 395 46.52 5.98 3.17
C PRO A 395 45.81 6.96 2.23
N LYS A 396 46.09 6.89 0.91
CA LYS A 396 45.46 7.72 -0.13
C LYS A 396 43.96 7.39 -0.26
N ASP A 397 43.64 6.13 -0.50
CA ASP A 397 42.27 5.63 -0.65
C ASP A 397 41.45 5.92 0.62
N ARG A 398 42.07 5.83 1.80
CA ARG A 398 41.42 6.16 3.08
C ARG A 398 41.08 7.65 3.22
N GLU A 399 41.96 8.53 2.75
CA GLU A 399 41.73 9.98 2.75
C GLU A 399 40.63 10.36 1.74
N ALA A 400 40.70 9.83 0.51
CA ALA A 400 39.67 9.99 -0.52
C ALA A 400 38.31 9.45 -0.04
N LEU A 401 38.27 8.28 0.60
CA LEU A 401 37.05 7.70 1.18
C LEU A 401 36.45 8.58 2.28
N CYS A 402 37.27 9.22 3.11
CA CYS A 402 36.78 10.13 4.15
C CYS A 402 36.20 11.42 3.54
N GLN A 403 36.92 12.06 2.60
CA GLN A 403 36.41 13.27 1.95
C GLN A 403 35.20 12.97 1.06
N LEU A 404 35.08 11.79 0.44
CA LEU A 404 33.87 11.33 -0.23
C LEU A 404 32.70 11.21 0.76
N TRP A 405 32.91 10.56 1.91
CA TRP A 405 31.86 10.36 2.93
C TRP A 405 31.33 11.69 3.48
N LYS A 406 32.21 12.67 3.64
CA LYS A 406 31.92 14.05 4.03
C LYS A 406 31.17 14.80 2.93
N SER A 407 31.59 14.66 1.67
CA SER A 407 30.94 15.27 0.51
C SER A 407 29.53 14.74 0.29
N ILE A 408 29.29 13.44 0.56
CA ILE A 408 27.96 12.81 0.58
C ILE A 408 27.01 13.47 1.59
N ILE A 409 27.50 13.81 2.79
CA ILE A 409 26.68 14.43 3.84
C ILE A 409 26.44 15.92 3.56
N LEU A 410 27.46 16.62 3.05
CA LEU A 410 27.38 18.03 2.65
C LEU A 410 26.64 18.25 1.31
N LYS A 411 26.41 17.17 0.54
CA LYS A 411 25.87 17.18 -0.84
C LYS A 411 26.73 17.97 -1.82
N ASP A 412 28.05 17.87 -1.68
CA ASP A 412 29.03 18.51 -2.55
C ASP A 412 29.28 17.61 -3.78
N GLU A 413 28.47 17.77 -4.83
CA GLU A 413 28.53 16.91 -6.03
C GLU A 413 29.87 16.96 -6.75
N ILE A 414 30.54 18.13 -6.75
CA ILE A 414 31.87 18.30 -7.36
C ILE A 414 32.90 17.43 -6.62
N LYS A 415 32.94 17.49 -5.29
CA LYS A 415 33.84 16.63 -4.49
C LYS A 415 33.42 15.17 -4.46
N MET A 416 32.12 14.86 -4.56
CA MET A 416 31.68 13.46 -4.71
C MET A 416 32.20 12.85 -6.01
N LYS A 417 32.26 13.61 -7.12
CA LYS A 417 32.91 13.19 -8.37
C LYS A 417 34.41 13.00 -8.19
N GLU A 418 35.11 14.04 -7.70
CA GLU A 418 36.56 14.06 -7.45
C GLU A 418 37.02 12.83 -6.66
N TYR A 419 36.41 12.56 -5.50
CA TYR A 419 36.82 11.46 -4.63
C TYR A 419 36.27 10.10 -5.04
N SER A 420 35.27 10.02 -5.93
CA SER A 420 34.91 8.75 -6.59
C SER A 420 35.99 8.35 -7.61
N LEU A 421 36.46 9.32 -8.42
CA LEU A 421 37.53 9.11 -9.39
C LEU A 421 38.88 8.82 -8.72
N ALA A 422 39.19 9.48 -7.60
CA ALA A 422 40.37 9.18 -6.78
C ALA A 422 40.32 7.77 -6.16
N LEU A 423 39.13 7.16 -6.05
CA LEU A 423 38.91 5.77 -5.66
C LEU A 423 38.78 4.82 -6.87
N GLY A 424 39.07 5.27 -8.09
CA GLY A 424 39.06 4.45 -9.31
C GLY A 424 37.70 4.27 -9.98
N VAL A 425 36.61 4.81 -9.42
CA VAL A 425 35.27 4.70 -10.01
C VAL A 425 35.01 5.84 -10.98
N GLN A 426 34.49 5.50 -12.16
CA GLN A 426 34.23 6.44 -13.25
C GLN A 426 33.28 7.58 -12.84
N GLU A 427 33.55 8.80 -13.32
CA GLU A 427 32.78 9.99 -12.93
C GLU A 427 31.26 9.84 -13.17
N LYS A 428 30.86 9.18 -14.27
CA LYS A 428 29.45 8.89 -14.61
C LYS A 428 28.72 8.04 -13.55
N ASP A 429 29.45 7.19 -12.82
CA ASP A 429 28.93 6.22 -11.87
C ASP A 429 29.02 6.72 -10.41
N TYR A 430 29.52 7.96 -10.18
CA TYR A 430 29.72 8.54 -8.84
C TYR A 430 28.46 8.51 -7.94
N LEU A 431 27.28 8.80 -8.51
CA LEU A 431 25.98 8.74 -7.83
C LEU A 431 25.59 7.31 -7.42
N THR A 432 25.95 6.32 -8.24
CA THR A 432 25.74 4.90 -7.96
C THR A 432 26.69 4.45 -6.84
N PHE A 433 27.97 4.80 -6.94
CA PHE A 433 28.99 4.54 -5.91
C PHE A 433 28.61 5.13 -4.56
N ALA A 434 28.25 6.41 -4.53
CA ALA A 434 27.83 7.10 -3.31
C ALA A 434 26.52 6.52 -2.72
N THR A 435 25.59 6.07 -3.56
CA THR A 435 24.35 5.37 -3.14
C THR A 435 24.64 4.00 -2.53
N VAL A 436 25.52 3.20 -3.15
CA VAL A 436 25.97 1.90 -2.64
C VAL A 436 26.73 2.09 -1.31
N LEU A 437 27.67 3.03 -1.28
CA LEU A 437 28.54 3.31 -0.13
C LEU A 437 27.76 3.82 1.10
N SER A 438 26.81 4.73 0.90
CA SER A 438 25.93 5.21 1.97
C SER A 438 24.79 4.24 2.31
N MET A 439 24.54 3.23 1.45
CA MET A 439 23.42 2.28 1.52
C MET A 439 22.05 2.98 1.59
N ARG A 440 21.93 4.11 0.89
CA ARG A 440 20.74 4.96 0.82
C ARG A 440 20.69 5.58 -0.58
N PRO A 441 19.52 5.69 -1.23
CA PRO A 441 19.38 6.46 -2.46
C PRO A 441 19.83 7.91 -2.26
N ILE A 442 20.98 8.26 -2.82
CA ILE A 442 21.34 9.64 -3.11
C ILE A 442 20.66 9.98 -4.44
N HIS A 443 20.13 11.19 -4.58
CA HIS A 443 19.18 11.51 -5.63
C HIS A 443 19.75 11.33 -7.05
N ARG A 444 19.38 10.23 -7.71
CA ARG A 444 18.99 10.23 -9.12
C ARG A 444 17.47 10.44 -9.16
N PRO A 445 16.94 11.66 -9.36
CA PRO A 445 15.53 11.81 -9.71
C PRO A 445 15.24 11.05 -11.01
N ILE A 446 14.04 10.48 -11.13
CA ILE A 446 13.61 9.76 -12.35
C ILE A 446 13.71 10.66 -13.59
N HIS A 447 13.59 11.98 -13.39
CA HIS A 447 13.70 13.04 -14.39
C HIS A 447 15.04 13.09 -15.16
N ASP A 448 16.13 12.54 -14.63
CA ASP A 448 17.44 12.57 -15.31
C ASP A 448 17.48 11.65 -16.53
N LEU A 449 16.65 10.59 -16.54
CA LEU A 449 16.58 9.57 -17.59
C LEU A 449 15.19 9.51 -18.25
N ALA A 450 14.14 9.91 -17.53
CA ALA A 450 12.75 9.78 -17.95
C ALA A 450 11.93 11.04 -17.61
N ILE A 451 11.57 11.79 -18.65
CA ILE A 451 10.86 13.07 -18.54
C ILE A 451 9.35 12.80 -18.44
N LEU A 452 8.68 13.36 -17.44
CA LEU A 452 7.22 13.27 -17.29
C LEU A 452 6.51 13.95 -18.47
N PRO A 453 5.35 13.45 -18.93
CA PRO A 453 4.65 14.02 -20.08
C PRO A 453 4.30 15.49 -19.84
N GLU A 454 3.89 15.87 -18.62
CA GLU A 454 3.58 17.27 -18.31
C GLU A 454 4.82 18.18 -18.35
N VAL A 455 6.04 17.65 -18.36
CA VAL A 455 7.30 18.41 -18.50
C VAL A 455 7.74 18.44 -19.95
N TRP A 456 7.71 17.28 -20.64
CA TRP A 456 8.01 17.19 -22.06
C TRP A 456 7.13 18.12 -22.90
N ASP A 457 5.82 18.10 -22.64
CA ASP A 457 4.82 18.89 -23.37
C ASP A 457 4.88 20.40 -23.02
N ARG A 458 5.87 20.82 -22.21
CA ARG A 458 6.23 22.22 -21.92
C ARG A 458 7.65 22.60 -22.36
N MET A 459 8.46 21.65 -22.85
CA MET A 459 9.75 21.93 -23.48
C MET A 459 9.54 22.48 -24.89
N SER A 460 10.36 23.45 -25.29
CA SER A 460 10.44 23.91 -26.68
C SER A 460 10.91 22.79 -27.63
N PRO A 461 10.71 22.90 -28.95
CA PRO A 461 11.16 21.88 -29.91
C PRO A 461 12.66 21.59 -29.80
N ASP A 462 13.47 22.61 -29.60
CA ASP A 462 14.93 22.48 -29.47
C ASP A 462 15.33 21.78 -28.16
N GLU A 463 14.69 22.10 -27.04
CA GLU A 463 14.87 21.37 -25.76
C GLU A 463 14.42 19.90 -25.86
N GLN A 464 13.36 19.58 -26.63
CA GLN A 464 12.93 18.20 -26.88
C GLN A 464 13.95 17.44 -27.73
N ILE A 465 14.52 18.08 -28.75
CA ILE A 465 15.60 17.51 -29.58
C ILE A 465 16.87 17.30 -28.75
N GLU A 466 17.26 18.27 -27.92
CA GLU A 466 18.41 18.15 -27.02
C GLU A 466 18.18 17.03 -25.99
N ALA A 467 16.99 16.95 -25.38
CA ALA A 467 16.64 15.89 -24.45
C ALA A 467 16.69 14.49 -25.09
N HIS A 468 16.21 14.34 -26.34
CA HIS A 468 16.36 13.09 -27.09
C HIS A 468 17.83 12.78 -27.43
N THR A 469 18.62 13.79 -27.81
CA THR A 469 20.06 13.63 -28.07
C THR A 469 20.84 13.24 -26.81
N GLN A 470 20.39 13.71 -25.64
CA GLN A 470 20.88 13.29 -24.32
C GLN A 470 20.31 11.93 -23.84
N GLY A 471 19.53 11.23 -24.68
CA GLY A 471 19.01 9.89 -24.38
C GLY A 471 17.82 9.83 -23.41
N LYS A 472 17.18 10.96 -23.11
CA LYS A 472 16.03 11.02 -22.18
C LYS A 472 14.74 10.57 -22.87
N ILE A 473 13.89 9.86 -22.13
CA ILE A 473 12.67 9.23 -22.67
C ILE A 473 11.41 9.92 -22.13
N ARG A 474 10.50 10.37 -23.02
CA ARG A 474 9.16 10.86 -22.64
C ARG A 474 8.34 9.71 -22.05
N LEU A 475 7.94 9.85 -20.80
CA LEU A 475 7.01 8.92 -20.16
C LEU A 475 5.59 9.15 -20.71
N PRO A 476 4.83 8.09 -21.04
CA PRO A 476 3.42 8.23 -21.38
C PRO A 476 2.60 8.58 -20.13
N SER A 477 1.59 9.43 -20.27
CA SER A 477 0.60 9.61 -19.21
C SER A 477 -0.19 8.32 -18.98
N GLU A 478 -0.79 8.18 -17.80
CA GLU A 478 -1.65 7.05 -17.42
C GLU A 478 -2.74 6.76 -18.48
N LYS A 479 -3.29 7.81 -19.12
CA LYS A 479 -4.30 7.67 -20.19
C LYS A 479 -3.70 7.17 -21.51
N GLU A 480 -2.57 7.72 -21.94
CA GLU A 480 -1.85 7.26 -23.12
C GLU A 480 -1.44 5.79 -22.94
N PHE A 481 -0.80 5.47 -21.81
CA PHE A 481 -0.38 4.10 -21.49
C PHE A 481 -1.54 3.13 -21.41
N LEU A 482 -2.72 3.50 -20.90
CA LEU A 482 -3.90 2.63 -20.91
C LEU A 482 -4.44 2.40 -22.32
N ASN A 483 -4.50 3.46 -23.15
CA ASN A 483 -5.05 3.40 -24.52
C ASN A 483 -4.10 2.78 -25.55
N MET A 484 -2.79 2.73 -25.27
CA MET A 484 -1.77 2.15 -26.14
C MET A 484 -2.04 0.68 -26.49
N SER A 485 -1.63 0.28 -27.70
CA SER A 485 -1.63 -1.12 -28.14
C SER A 485 -0.69 -1.99 -27.28
N PRO A 486 -0.86 -3.32 -27.27
CA PRO A 486 0.08 -4.22 -26.60
C PRO A 486 1.54 -4.02 -27.05
N HIS A 487 1.77 -3.74 -28.34
CA HIS A 487 3.11 -3.47 -28.87
C HIS A 487 3.72 -2.17 -28.33
N GLN A 488 2.95 -1.08 -28.24
CA GLN A 488 3.43 0.18 -27.64
C GLN A 488 3.71 0.02 -26.14
N LYS A 489 2.83 -0.68 -25.40
CA LYS A 489 3.07 -1.06 -24.00
C LYS A 489 4.32 -1.93 -23.82
N MET A 490 4.63 -2.78 -24.80
CA MET A 490 5.84 -3.60 -24.82
C MET A 490 7.10 -2.79 -25.15
N ALA A 491 7.01 -1.79 -26.03
CA ALA A 491 8.11 -0.86 -26.31
C ALA A 491 8.49 -0.06 -25.05
N ILE A 492 7.54 0.64 -24.43
CA ILE A 492 7.78 1.39 -23.19
C ILE A 492 8.28 0.49 -22.05
N ARG A 493 7.81 -0.76 -21.97
CA ARG A 493 8.39 -1.74 -21.04
C ARG A 493 9.83 -2.09 -21.38
N LYS A 494 10.16 -2.35 -22.65
CA LYS A 494 11.54 -2.59 -23.10
C LYS A 494 12.46 -1.40 -22.76
N ASP A 495 11.96 -0.17 -22.88
CA ASP A 495 12.72 1.05 -22.57
C ASP A 495 12.93 1.22 -21.06
N PHE A 496 11.90 0.98 -20.23
CA PHE A 496 12.04 0.90 -18.77
C PHE A 496 12.96 -0.25 -18.33
N THR A 497 12.90 -1.41 -18.99
CA THR A 497 13.82 -2.53 -18.74
C THR A 497 15.24 -2.17 -19.17
N ALA A 498 15.44 -1.40 -20.24
CA ALA A 498 16.76 -0.90 -20.62
C ALA A 498 17.32 0.10 -19.58
N ILE A 499 16.50 1.00 -19.04
CA ILE A 499 16.88 1.89 -17.94
C ILE A 499 17.22 1.10 -16.67
N PHE A 500 16.40 0.09 -16.31
CA PHE A 500 16.67 -0.76 -15.15
C PHE A 500 17.94 -1.58 -15.34
N ASN A 501 18.17 -2.10 -16.55
CA ASN A 501 19.39 -2.83 -16.91
C ASN A 501 20.61 -1.90 -16.87
N ASP A 502 20.58 -0.65 -17.35
CA ASP A 502 21.74 0.25 -17.20
C ASP A 502 21.96 0.70 -15.76
N ILE A 503 20.91 0.81 -14.92
CA ILE A 503 21.10 1.00 -13.47
C ILE A 503 21.77 -0.24 -12.85
N GLN A 504 21.36 -1.45 -13.25
CA GLN A 504 21.96 -2.70 -12.77
C GLN A 504 23.40 -2.86 -13.27
N ASP A 505 23.68 -2.54 -14.54
CA ASP A 505 25.01 -2.54 -15.13
C ASP A 505 25.87 -1.43 -14.52
N SER A 506 25.33 -0.25 -14.22
CA SER A 506 26.00 0.82 -13.46
C SER A 506 26.42 0.33 -12.08
N ILE A 507 25.57 -0.42 -11.38
CA ILE A 507 25.91 -1.06 -10.10
C ILE A 507 27.02 -2.12 -10.29
N VAL A 508 26.94 -2.98 -11.30
CA VAL A 508 27.96 -4.00 -11.58
C VAL A 508 29.31 -3.38 -11.96
N ARG A 509 29.31 -2.36 -12.84
CA ARG A 509 30.50 -1.55 -13.20
C ARG A 509 31.09 -0.88 -11.97
N THR A 510 30.26 -0.24 -11.15
CA THR A 510 30.66 0.37 -9.86
C THR A 510 31.33 -0.64 -8.92
N LEU A 511 30.78 -1.84 -8.78
CA LEU A 511 31.30 -2.89 -7.90
C LEU A 511 32.57 -3.58 -8.45
N HIS A 512 32.76 -3.55 -9.77
CA HIS A 512 33.97 -4.03 -10.44
C HIS A 512 35.13 -3.03 -10.32
N ASP A 513 34.85 -1.74 -10.58
CA ASP A 513 35.84 -0.66 -10.56
C ASP A 513 36.20 -0.24 -9.13
N MET A 514 35.33 -0.53 -8.15
CA MET A 514 35.59 -0.34 -6.72
C MET A 514 36.85 -1.09 -6.25
N PRO A 515 37.74 -0.44 -5.47
CA PRO A 515 38.87 -1.09 -4.83
C PRO A 515 38.41 -2.24 -3.93
N ARG A 516 38.92 -3.45 -4.18
CA ARG A 516 38.48 -4.70 -3.51
C ARG A 516 38.33 -4.65 -1.98
N PRO A 517 39.18 -3.92 -1.21
CA PRO A 517 38.96 -3.75 0.24
C PRO A 517 37.62 -3.11 0.60
N LEU A 518 37.10 -2.17 -0.22
CA LEU A 518 35.86 -1.46 0.06
C LEU A 518 34.63 -2.38 -0.02
N LEU A 519 34.64 -3.41 -0.87
CA LEU A 519 33.56 -4.42 -0.95
C LEU A 519 33.33 -5.11 0.41
N MET A 520 34.41 -5.42 1.14
CA MET A 520 34.30 -5.99 2.49
C MET A 520 33.81 -4.94 3.49
N ILE A 521 34.18 -3.67 3.33
CA ILE A 521 33.68 -2.58 4.18
C ILE A 521 32.16 -2.38 3.99
N LEU A 522 31.62 -2.50 2.76
CA LEU A 522 30.18 -2.50 2.51
C LEU A 522 29.49 -3.63 3.30
N ARG A 523 30.01 -4.87 3.21
CA ARG A 523 29.51 -6.02 3.98
C ARG A 523 29.49 -5.74 5.49
N ASN A 524 30.60 -5.25 6.04
CA ASN A 524 30.74 -4.95 7.46
C ASN A 524 29.73 -3.89 7.95
N LEU A 525 29.58 -2.81 7.18
CA LEU A 525 28.62 -1.74 7.48
C LEU A 525 27.16 -2.21 7.35
N ASN A 526 26.89 -3.28 6.59
CA ASN A 526 25.60 -3.98 6.55
C ASN A 526 25.38 -4.86 7.79
N GLN A 527 26.38 -5.66 8.21
CA GLN A 527 26.32 -6.47 9.43
C GLN A 527 26.07 -5.60 10.68
N ILE A 528 26.82 -4.51 10.82
CA ILE A 528 26.66 -3.55 11.93
C ILE A 528 25.29 -2.85 11.85
N ARG A 529 24.82 -2.47 10.64
CA ARG A 529 23.46 -1.94 10.46
C ARG A 529 22.38 -2.93 10.88
N SER A 530 22.55 -4.24 10.64
CA SER A 530 21.61 -5.25 11.14
C SER A 530 21.61 -5.27 12.66
N THR A 531 22.77 -5.43 13.28
CA THR A 531 22.92 -5.49 14.76
C THR A 531 22.20 -4.33 15.45
N ILE A 532 22.45 -3.08 15.00
CA ILE A 532 21.82 -1.87 15.56
C ILE A 532 20.29 -1.87 15.37
N ARG A 533 19.79 -2.34 14.21
CA ARG A 533 18.35 -2.49 13.94
C ARG A 533 17.74 -3.55 14.86
N ASP A 534 18.45 -4.65 15.06
CA ASP A 534 18.00 -5.82 15.81
C ASP A 534 18.04 -5.56 17.34
N HIS A 535 18.83 -4.57 17.78
CA HIS A 535 18.74 -3.93 19.10
C HIS A 535 17.57 -2.94 19.25
N GLY A 536 16.92 -2.54 18.15
CA GLY A 536 15.87 -1.51 18.12
C GLY A 536 16.37 -0.06 18.20
N ASN A 537 17.69 0.17 18.12
CA ASN A 537 18.30 1.49 18.28
C ASN A 537 18.46 2.24 16.96
N LEU A 538 18.59 3.56 17.07
CA LEU A 538 18.52 4.45 15.92
C LEU A 538 19.66 5.46 15.88
N ILE A 539 20.86 4.91 15.74
CA ILE A 539 22.10 5.65 15.69
C ILE A 539 22.24 6.42 14.37
N ASP A 540 22.70 7.67 14.43
CA ASP A 540 23.18 8.38 13.26
C ASP A 540 24.62 7.98 12.92
N ARG A 541 24.73 6.79 12.32
CA ARG A 541 26.00 6.24 11.86
C ARG A 541 26.73 7.15 10.87
N HIS A 542 25.99 7.97 10.10
CA HIS A 542 26.58 8.80 9.06
C HIS A 542 27.34 9.98 9.69
N THR A 543 26.72 10.66 10.66
CA THR A 543 27.38 11.71 11.44
C THR A 543 28.53 11.17 12.30
N ILE A 544 28.39 9.98 12.93
CA ILE A 544 29.51 9.37 13.68
C ILE A 544 30.68 9.06 12.73
N MET A 545 30.42 8.45 11.57
CA MET A 545 31.45 8.11 10.59
C MET A 545 32.17 9.36 10.06
N ALA A 546 31.45 10.41 9.67
CA ALA A 546 32.08 11.64 9.17
C ALA A 546 32.78 12.47 10.28
N ARG A 547 32.35 12.36 11.54
CA ARG A 547 33.09 12.94 12.69
C ARG A 547 34.42 12.25 12.96
N SER A 548 34.78 11.16 12.27
CA SER A 548 36.11 10.54 12.36
C SER A 548 37.24 11.48 11.90
N ASP A 549 36.97 12.36 10.93
CA ASP A 549 37.88 13.44 10.50
C ASP A 549 38.18 14.37 11.70
N GLN A 550 37.13 14.78 12.41
CA GLN A 550 37.21 15.64 13.59
C GLN A 550 37.92 14.92 14.74
N PHE A 551 37.58 13.66 15.01
CA PHE A 551 38.26 12.82 16.01
C PHE A 551 39.76 12.64 15.69
N GLN A 552 40.15 12.57 14.41
CA GLN A 552 41.58 12.53 14.04
C GLN A 552 42.29 13.84 14.40
N LEU A 553 41.66 14.99 14.17
CA LEU A 553 42.21 16.30 14.53
C LEU A 553 42.22 16.51 16.04
N GLU A 554 41.18 16.10 16.75
CA GLU A 554 41.07 16.11 18.22
C GLU A 554 42.11 15.19 18.88
N GLN A 555 42.31 13.98 18.37
CA GLN A 555 43.34 13.07 18.86
C GLN A 555 44.75 13.59 18.54
N LYS A 556 44.97 14.20 17.37
CA LYS A 556 46.24 14.89 17.07
C LYS A 556 46.47 16.01 18.09
N LEU A 557 45.50 16.89 18.31
CA LEU A 557 45.56 18.00 19.27
C LEU A 557 45.71 17.54 20.74
N TYR A 558 45.06 16.44 21.14
CA TYR A 558 45.10 15.92 22.50
C TYR A 558 46.42 15.18 22.83
N ASN A 559 47.00 14.48 21.85
CA ASN A 559 48.24 13.70 22.01
C ASN A 559 49.50 14.48 21.62
N ARG A 560 49.37 15.62 20.93
CA ARG A 560 50.49 16.53 20.62
C ARG A 560 51.21 16.96 21.91
N ARG A 561 52.53 16.77 21.92
CA ARG A 561 53.48 17.28 22.92
C ARG A 561 54.61 18.00 22.20
N ARG A 562 55.30 18.89 22.88
CA ARG A 562 56.51 19.56 22.37
C ARG A 562 57.60 18.51 22.18
N GLN A 563 58.29 18.54 21.04
CA GLN A 563 59.46 17.69 20.83
C GLN A 563 60.70 18.27 21.55
N PRO A 564 61.70 17.46 21.95
CA PRO A 564 62.84 17.95 22.73
C PRO A 564 63.59 19.13 22.08
N ASN A 565 63.66 19.15 20.75
CA ASN A 565 64.41 20.15 19.96
C ASN A 565 63.50 21.23 19.33
N GLU A 566 62.24 21.31 19.73
CA GLU A 566 61.26 22.25 19.19
C GLU A 566 61.13 23.50 20.07
N LEU A 567 60.98 24.69 19.48
CA LEU A 567 60.76 25.92 20.26
C LEU A 567 59.35 25.94 20.87
N ALA A 568 59.21 26.59 22.03
CA ALA A 568 57.91 26.68 22.71
C ALA A 568 56.87 27.40 21.85
N ILE A 569 57.28 28.45 21.14
CA ILE A 569 56.44 29.23 20.24
C ILE A 569 55.97 28.43 19.01
N ASP A 570 56.86 27.65 18.38
CA ASP A 570 56.50 26.78 17.24
C ASP A 570 55.51 25.69 17.64
N TYR A 571 55.74 25.06 18.80
CA TYR A 571 54.79 24.13 19.40
C TYR A 571 53.42 24.79 19.58
N CYS A 572 53.35 25.99 20.16
CA CYS A 572 52.12 26.74 20.41
C CYS A 572 51.41 27.15 19.11
N HIS A 573 52.15 27.64 18.11
CA HIS A 573 51.62 27.93 16.78
C HIS A 573 51.06 26.67 16.10
N SER A 574 51.71 25.51 16.27
CA SER A 574 51.21 24.23 15.76
C SER A 574 49.92 23.78 16.47
N ILE A 575 49.79 24.05 17.78
CA ILE A 575 48.58 23.79 18.56
C ILE A 575 47.44 24.69 18.09
N LEU A 576 47.64 26.00 17.94
CA LEU A 576 46.59 26.91 17.45
C LEU A 576 46.15 26.59 16.02
N LYS A 577 47.08 26.16 15.16
CA LYS A 577 46.82 25.65 13.80
C LYS A 577 46.11 24.28 13.78
N LEU A 578 46.07 23.56 14.90
CA LEU A 578 45.25 22.37 15.12
C LEU A 578 43.89 22.75 15.76
N CYS A 579 43.85 23.61 16.78
CA CYS A 579 42.62 24.10 17.41
C CYS A 579 41.66 24.71 16.38
N SER A 580 42.16 25.61 15.54
CA SER A 580 41.39 26.25 14.45
C SER A 580 40.92 25.29 13.35
N LYS A 581 41.51 24.08 13.25
CA LYS A 581 41.04 22.99 12.38
C LYS A 581 40.05 22.05 13.07
N VAL A 582 40.16 21.87 14.39
CA VAL A 582 39.21 21.10 15.22
C VAL A 582 37.90 21.87 15.37
N ASN A 583 37.96 23.10 15.87
CA ASN A 583 36.82 23.98 16.08
C ASN A 583 37.26 25.44 15.95
N LYS A 584 36.74 26.16 14.94
CA LYS A 584 36.99 27.60 14.73
C LYS A 584 36.44 28.49 15.85
N LEU A 585 35.48 27.98 16.63
CA LEU A 585 34.84 28.65 17.75
C LEU A 585 35.19 27.97 19.09
N MET A 586 36.42 27.46 19.22
CA MET A 586 36.95 26.94 20.48
C MET A 586 37.17 28.10 21.45
N ASP A 587 36.65 27.99 22.67
CA ASP A 587 36.84 28.93 23.77
C ASP A 587 38.33 29.08 24.15
N GLU A 588 38.71 30.26 24.65
CA GLU A 588 40.10 30.53 25.06
C GLU A 588 40.56 29.55 26.15
N GLU A 589 39.73 29.28 27.17
CA GLU A 589 40.06 28.39 28.29
C GLU A 589 40.51 26.99 27.81
N THR A 590 39.80 26.41 26.84
CA THR A 590 40.15 25.13 26.22
C THR A 590 41.40 25.22 25.34
N ARG A 591 41.59 26.31 24.58
CA ARG A 591 42.83 26.52 23.80
C ARG A 591 44.05 26.61 24.73
N LEU A 592 43.95 27.39 25.80
CA LEU A 592 44.98 27.60 26.81
C LEU A 592 45.37 26.26 27.48
N LYS A 593 44.39 25.46 27.89
CA LYS A 593 44.63 24.09 28.40
C LYS A 593 45.40 23.21 27.41
N HIS A 594 45.12 23.31 26.11
CA HIS A 594 45.86 22.57 25.07
C HIS A 594 47.28 23.09 24.83
N LEU A 595 47.51 24.40 24.97
CA LEU A 595 48.84 25.01 24.91
C LEU A 595 49.69 24.57 26.11
N THR A 596 49.21 24.75 27.34
CA THR A 596 49.93 24.37 28.58
C THR A 596 50.35 22.90 28.58
N LYS A 597 49.47 21.99 28.15
CA LYS A 597 49.62 20.52 28.24
C LYS A 597 50.90 19.92 27.65
N GLY A 598 51.56 20.59 26.70
CA GLY A 598 52.81 20.12 26.08
C GLY A 598 54.06 20.89 26.44
N LEU A 599 53.97 21.92 27.29
CA LEU A 599 55.13 22.62 27.85
C LEU A 599 55.83 21.76 28.93
N ASN A 600 57.01 22.19 29.37
CA ASN A 600 57.70 21.54 30.50
C ASN A 600 57.07 21.96 31.85
N PRO A 601 57.27 21.21 32.96
CA PRO A 601 56.57 21.49 34.22
C PRO A 601 56.81 22.88 34.80
N ALA A 602 57.99 23.48 34.58
CA ALA A 602 58.31 24.83 35.03
C ALA A 602 57.51 25.91 34.26
N ALA A 603 57.44 25.80 32.93
CA ALA A 603 56.60 26.68 32.12
C ALA A 603 55.10 26.48 32.42
N GLN A 604 54.66 25.24 32.67
CA GLN A 604 53.28 24.96 33.09
C GLN A 604 52.93 25.68 34.40
N LEU A 605 53.80 25.59 35.41
CA LEU A 605 53.63 26.31 36.68
C LEU A 605 53.62 27.83 36.48
N HIS A 606 54.42 28.37 35.56
CA HIS A 606 54.39 29.80 35.24
C HIS A 606 53.05 30.22 34.61
N MET A 607 52.45 29.39 33.74
CA MET A 607 51.10 29.66 33.19
C MET A 607 50.02 29.57 34.27
N ASP A 608 50.10 28.59 35.17
CA ASP A 608 49.14 28.42 36.28
C ASP A 608 49.21 29.55 37.33
N LEU A 609 50.38 30.21 37.45
CA LEU A 609 50.59 31.40 38.28
C LEU A 609 50.15 32.71 37.61
N THR A 610 50.51 32.91 36.33
CA THR A 610 50.16 34.12 35.57
C THR A 610 48.70 34.16 35.13
N LYS A 611 48.06 33.00 34.98
CA LYS A 611 46.65 32.83 34.60
C LYS A 611 46.21 33.71 33.42
N PRO A 612 46.89 33.65 32.26
CA PRO A 612 46.46 34.37 31.07
C PRO A 612 45.02 34.00 30.70
N GLY A 613 44.15 35.00 30.57
CA GLY A 613 42.76 34.84 30.16
C GLY A 613 42.59 34.73 28.64
N THR A 614 43.58 35.17 27.87
CA THR A 614 43.59 35.16 26.40
C THR A 614 44.84 34.47 25.84
N THR A 615 44.73 33.99 24.60
CA THR A 615 45.88 33.46 23.84
C THR A 615 47.03 34.50 23.71
N GLU A 616 46.74 35.80 23.70
CA GLU A 616 47.76 36.86 23.60
C GLU A 616 48.53 37.03 24.91
N GLU A 617 47.82 37.13 26.05
CA GLU A 617 48.43 37.11 27.39
C GLU A 617 49.27 35.85 27.62
N PHE A 618 48.87 34.70 27.06
CA PHE A 618 49.62 33.45 27.15
C PHE A 618 50.95 33.53 26.40
N PHE A 619 50.98 34.14 25.20
CA PHE A 619 52.24 34.38 24.51
C PHE A 619 53.11 35.42 25.22
N GLU A 620 52.53 36.47 25.80
CA GLU A 620 53.29 37.39 26.65
C GLU A 620 53.92 36.67 27.86
N ALA A 621 53.13 35.87 28.59
CA ALA A 621 53.62 35.08 29.73
C ALA A 621 54.69 34.08 29.29
N LEU A 622 54.54 33.43 28.13
CA LEU A 622 55.53 32.50 27.59
C LEU A 622 56.82 33.20 27.16
N ILE A 623 56.74 34.39 26.57
CA ILE A 623 57.91 35.22 26.21
C ILE A 623 58.60 35.76 27.46
N LYS A 624 57.83 36.17 28.49
CA LYS A 624 58.36 36.57 29.80
C LYS A 624 59.05 35.39 30.49
N TYR A 625 58.47 34.20 30.43
CA TYR A 625 59.07 32.96 30.94
C TYR A 625 60.34 32.55 30.16
N ASP A 626 60.33 32.56 28.83
CA ASP A 626 61.51 32.15 28.04
C ASP A 626 62.66 33.16 28.19
N LYS A 627 62.38 34.47 28.27
CA LYS A 627 63.38 35.50 28.66
C LYS A 627 63.89 35.28 30.08
N TRP A 628 62.99 35.08 31.04
CA TRP A 628 63.36 34.76 32.41
C TRP A 628 64.17 33.45 32.48
N GLN A 629 63.97 32.48 31.59
CA GLN A 629 64.80 31.27 31.48
C GLN A 629 66.16 31.51 30.84
N GLU A 630 66.35 32.53 30.01
CA GLU A 630 67.68 32.93 29.50
C GLU A 630 68.44 33.73 30.56
N GLU A 631 67.75 34.63 31.28
CA GLU A 631 68.27 35.35 32.44
C GLU A 631 68.59 34.39 33.60
N GLU A 632 67.68 33.45 33.93
CA GLU A 632 67.86 32.46 34.99
C GLU A 632 68.90 31.40 34.60
N LYS A 633 69.07 31.02 33.32
CA LYS A 633 70.23 30.19 32.92
C LYS A 633 71.54 30.96 33.02
N SER A 634 71.52 32.27 32.75
CA SER A 634 72.69 33.14 32.93
C SER A 634 73.04 33.28 34.42
N GLN A 635 72.05 33.43 35.29
CA GLN A 635 72.23 33.50 36.74
C GLN A 635 72.47 32.13 37.39
N GLN A 636 71.90 31.03 36.92
CA GLN A 636 72.22 29.68 37.40
C GLN A 636 73.64 29.28 36.98
N LYS A 637 74.17 29.75 35.85
CA LYS A 637 75.61 29.66 35.54
C LYS A 637 76.51 30.35 36.57
N ILE A 638 75.96 31.29 37.35
CA ILE A 638 76.63 32.00 38.45
C ILE A 638 76.29 31.36 39.82
N MET A 639 75.09 30.77 39.94
CA MET A 639 74.46 30.40 41.22
C MET A 639 74.25 28.89 41.44
N THR A 640 74.59 28.01 40.49
CA THR A 640 74.85 26.57 40.76
C THR A 640 76.17 26.34 41.52
N SER A 641 76.62 27.36 42.25
CA SER A 641 77.64 27.36 43.30
C SER A 641 77.02 27.16 44.70
N SER A 642 75.70 27.39 44.86
CA SER A 642 75.02 27.44 46.16
C SER A 642 73.70 26.65 46.22
N ASP A 643 73.71 25.62 47.07
CA ASP A 643 72.61 25.07 47.88
C ASP A 643 71.33 24.42 47.29
N GLN A 644 71.03 23.28 47.94
CA GLN A 644 69.80 22.50 47.89
C GLN A 644 68.88 22.89 49.07
N ARG A 645 67.54 22.62 49.00
CA ARG A 645 66.68 21.96 50.06
C ARG A 645 65.20 22.43 50.14
N ARG A 646 64.25 21.45 50.17
CA ARG A 646 62.94 21.41 50.92
C ARG A 646 61.78 22.38 50.49
N ASN A 647 60.46 22.28 50.85
CA ASN A 647 59.47 21.15 51.06
C ASN A 647 57.97 21.62 51.33
N ILE A 648 56.94 21.02 50.67
CA ILE A 648 55.65 20.39 51.20
C ILE A 648 54.32 21.17 51.68
N SER A 649 53.14 20.92 51.02
CA SER A 649 51.67 20.79 51.47
C SER A 649 50.73 22.00 51.90
N THR A 650 49.37 22.05 52.15
CA THR A 650 48.04 21.25 52.17
C THR A 650 46.77 22.19 51.86
N ARG A 651 45.41 22.11 52.15
CA ARG A 651 44.36 21.25 52.85
C ARG A 651 42.81 21.69 52.68
N THR A 652 41.80 20.76 52.67
CA THR A 652 40.32 20.82 53.15
C THR A 652 39.25 21.86 52.59
N MET A 653 37.88 21.97 52.77
CA MET A 653 36.60 21.31 53.32
C MET A 653 35.31 22.16 52.83
N GLN A 654 33.94 22.07 53.02
CA GLN A 654 32.73 21.27 53.54
C GLN A 654 31.38 21.93 52.93
N HIS A 655 30.02 21.78 53.15
CA HIS A 655 28.92 21.05 53.92
C HIS A 655 27.49 21.18 53.16
N SER A 656 26.17 21.04 53.56
CA SER A 656 25.28 20.84 54.78
C SER A 656 23.87 20.06 54.64
N VAL A 657 22.63 20.65 54.84
CA VAL A 657 21.36 20.10 55.53
C VAL A 657 19.99 20.88 55.18
N ILE A 658 18.63 20.62 55.36
CA ILE A 658 17.48 19.59 55.55
C ILE A 658 16.04 20.37 55.51
N GLN A 659 14.68 20.04 55.60
CA GLN A 659 13.70 19.09 56.31
C GLN A 659 12.27 18.68 55.65
N ARG A 660 11.04 18.96 56.24
CA ARG A 660 9.64 18.31 56.03
C ARG A 660 8.35 19.24 56.22
N GLU A 661 7.00 18.93 56.39
CA GLU A 661 6.08 17.76 56.74
C GLU A 661 4.54 17.78 56.21
N LYS A 662 3.42 17.68 57.01
CA LYS A 662 2.08 17.06 56.58
C LYS A 662 0.68 17.35 57.30
N TYR A 663 -0.44 16.71 56.82
CA TYR A 663 -1.84 16.40 57.40
C TYR A 663 -3.06 17.35 57.08
N SER A 664 -4.41 17.12 57.27
CA SER A 664 -5.47 16.00 57.28
C SER A 664 -6.92 16.66 57.49
N THR A 665 -8.21 16.17 57.53
CA THR A 665 -9.08 14.91 57.51
C THR A 665 -10.61 15.25 57.17
N ASN A 666 -11.61 14.31 57.04
CA ASN A 666 -13.06 14.61 56.65
C ASN A 666 -14.19 13.49 56.85
N PRO A 667 -15.45 13.76 57.35
CA PRO A 667 -16.63 12.81 57.30
C PRO A 667 -18.17 13.29 57.38
N ARG A 668 -19.09 12.76 56.53
CA ARG A 668 -20.56 12.31 56.74
C ARG A 668 -21.70 13.35 57.16
N GLN A 669 -23.07 13.20 57.12
CA GLN A 669 -24.15 12.31 56.53
C GLN A 669 -25.65 12.86 56.67
N GLN A 670 -26.66 12.33 55.90
CA GLN A 670 -28.17 12.24 56.16
C GLN A 670 -29.10 13.52 56.15
N GLN A 671 -30.47 13.59 56.03
CA GLN A 671 -31.71 12.78 55.63
C GLN A 671 -32.94 13.76 55.38
N HIS A 672 -34.29 13.54 55.22
CA HIS A 672 -35.32 12.44 55.20
C HIS A 672 -36.73 12.87 54.58
N ASN A 673 -37.56 11.92 54.08
CA ASN A 673 -39.06 11.76 53.87
C ASN A 673 -40.14 12.89 53.71
N TYR A 674 -41.07 12.72 52.73
CA TYR A 674 -42.49 12.26 52.91
C TYR A 674 -43.18 11.75 51.59
N SER A 675 -44.45 11.31 51.65
CA SER A 675 -45.24 10.53 50.64
C SER A 675 -45.98 11.39 49.56
N SER A 676 -46.73 10.90 48.54
CA SER A 676 -47.57 9.69 48.39
C SER A 676 -47.93 9.27 46.94
N GLN A 677 -48.15 7.96 46.73
CA GLN A 677 -49.26 7.23 46.03
C GLN A 677 -50.12 7.96 44.95
N GLN A 678 -50.76 7.34 43.93
CA GLN A 678 -51.25 5.95 43.63
C GLN A 678 -51.57 5.84 42.09
N TYR A 679 -52.06 4.79 41.38
CA TYR A 679 -52.43 3.37 41.66
C TYR A 679 -52.36 2.42 40.39
N GLN A 680 -53.40 1.59 40.19
CA GLN A 680 -53.76 0.53 39.22
C GLN A 680 -54.03 0.93 37.73
N SER A 681 -54.23 0.04 36.73
CA SER A 681 -53.87 -1.40 36.49
C SER A 681 -54.33 -1.91 35.10
N HIS A 682 -53.63 -2.87 34.47
CA HIS A 682 -54.17 -4.17 33.98
C HIS A 682 -53.15 -4.99 33.14
N TYR A 683 -53.31 -6.32 33.14
CA TYR A 683 -52.61 -7.36 32.36
C TYR A 683 -53.49 -7.83 31.16
N PRO A 684 -53.08 -8.77 30.27
CA PRO A 684 -51.75 -9.35 29.98
C PRO A 684 -51.35 -9.33 28.48
N THR A 685 -50.20 -9.95 28.20
CA THR A 685 -49.79 -10.66 26.96
C THR A 685 -50.87 -11.64 26.41
N PRO A 686 -50.80 -12.13 25.13
CA PRO A 686 -49.56 -12.57 24.48
C PRO A 686 -49.38 -12.45 22.94
N ASP A 687 -48.13 -12.73 22.58
CA ASP A 687 -47.60 -13.33 21.32
C ASP A 687 -48.22 -14.77 21.12
N PRO A 688 -47.84 -15.66 20.17
CA PRO A 688 -46.78 -15.53 19.18
C PRO A 688 -47.07 -16.12 17.76
N THR A 689 -46.10 -15.87 16.87
CA THR A 689 -45.56 -16.82 15.85
C THR A 689 -46.35 -17.32 14.62
N GLN A 690 -45.60 -17.31 13.52
CA GLN A 690 -45.34 -18.39 12.55
C GLN A 690 -46.19 -18.60 11.27
N MET A 691 -45.42 -18.84 10.20
CA MET A 691 -45.65 -19.82 9.11
C MET A 691 -46.84 -19.63 8.14
N GLN A 692 -46.81 -20.11 6.90
CA GLN A 692 -45.72 -20.22 5.90
C GLN A 692 -46.38 -20.60 4.53
N TYR A 693 -45.58 -20.59 3.46
CA TYR A 693 -45.77 -21.42 2.24
C TYR A 693 -46.93 -21.17 1.24
N ASN A 694 -46.48 -20.87 0.01
CA ASN A 694 -46.83 -21.52 -1.28
C ASN A 694 -48.28 -21.79 -1.71
N ARG A 695 -48.59 -21.32 -2.94
CA ARG A 695 -48.91 -22.11 -4.17
C ARG A 695 -49.46 -23.53 -3.93
N ASP A 696 -50.48 -23.98 -4.68
CA ASP A 696 -50.38 -24.22 -6.14
C ASP A 696 -51.74 -24.58 -6.82
N LYS A 697 -51.72 -24.82 -8.15
CA LYS A 697 -52.57 -25.77 -8.93
C LYS A 697 -54.08 -25.54 -9.27
N ASN A 698 -54.30 -25.31 -10.58
CA ASN A 698 -54.97 -26.21 -11.57
C ASN A 698 -56.52 -26.37 -11.78
N TYR A 699 -56.89 -26.16 -13.06
CA TYR A 699 -57.78 -26.95 -13.96
C TYR A 699 -59.33 -26.93 -13.89
N SER A 700 -59.94 -27.10 -15.10
CA SER A 700 -61.38 -27.32 -15.42
C SER A 700 -62.38 -26.22 -14.98
N GLY A 701 -63.61 -26.11 -15.53
CA GLY A 701 -64.30 -26.82 -16.62
C GLY A 701 -65.54 -26.01 -17.09
N TRP A 702 -66.32 -26.48 -18.08
CA TRP A 702 -67.55 -25.81 -18.56
C TRP A 702 -68.80 -26.64 -18.23
N GLU A 703 -69.89 -25.98 -17.84
CA GLU A 703 -71.24 -26.54 -17.95
C GLU A 703 -72.32 -25.43 -18.00
N VAL A 704 -73.49 -25.72 -18.59
CA VAL A 704 -74.66 -24.81 -18.72
C VAL A 704 -75.94 -25.65 -18.74
N ARG A 705 -77.00 -25.20 -18.05
CA ARG A 705 -78.39 -25.66 -18.22
C ARG A 705 -79.40 -24.50 -18.11
N ASP A 706 -80.66 -24.85 -18.34
CA ASP A 706 -81.89 -24.09 -18.10
C ASP A 706 -82.20 -22.90 -19.04
N GLY A 707 -82.90 -23.24 -20.14
CA GLY A 707 -83.94 -22.38 -20.73
C GLY A 707 -83.52 -21.31 -21.74
N ARG A 708 -82.23 -21.09 -22.01
CA ARG A 708 -81.78 -20.05 -22.96
C ARG A 708 -81.47 -20.60 -24.35
N ILE A 709 -81.94 -19.91 -25.38
CA ILE A 709 -81.71 -20.22 -26.80
C ILE A 709 -80.21 -20.20 -27.10
N SER A 710 -79.67 -21.32 -27.57
CA SER A 710 -78.27 -21.45 -27.97
C SER A 710 -78.06 -21.05 -29.43
N PHE A 711 -77.37 -19.94 -29.68
CA PHE A 711 -76.86 -19.61 -31.02
C PHE A 711 -75.46 -20.21 -31.25
N SER A 712 -75.24 -20.73 -32.46
CA SER A 712 -73.97 -21.37 -32.85
C SER A 712 -72.87 -20.33 -33.19
N LYS A 713 -71.63 -20.80 -33.36
CA LYS A 713 -70.41 -19.97 -33.42
C LYS A 713 -70.21 -19.15 -34.71
N SER A 714 -71.14 -18.26 -35.07
CA SER A 714 -70.83 -17.07 -35.90
C SER A 714 -72.03 -16.12 -36.04
N GLN A 715 -71.96 -14.92 -35.46
CA GLN A 715 -72.79 -13.77 -35.85
C GLN A 715 -71.98 -12.46 -35.79
N PRO A 716 -72.37 -11.41 -36.56
CA PRO A 716 -71.69 -10.11 -36.54
C PRO A 716 -71.95 -9.31 -35.27
N SER A 717 -71.02 -8.45 -34.87
CA SER A 717 -71.05 -7.77 -33.57
C SER A 717 -72.09 -6.65 -33.44
N LEU A 718 -72.40 -5.94 -34.53
CA LEU A 718 -73.30 -4.77 -34.58
C LEU A 718 -73.89 -4.64 -35.98
N ILE A 719 -75.17 -4.26 -36.06
CA ILE A 719 -75.91 -4.04 -37.31
C ILE A 719 -76.42 -2.59 -37.32
N THR A 720 -75.98 -1.81 -38.30
CA THR A 720 -76.46 -0.43 -38.51
C THR A 720 -77.14 -0.28 -39.86
N ILE A 721 -78.21 0.52 -39.89
CA ILE A 721 -78.96 0.89 -41.10
C ILE A 721 -78.95 2.40 -41.28
N SER A 722 -79.01 2.85 -42.53
CA SER A 722 -79.21 4.28 -42.84
C SER A 722 -80.69 4.63 -42.77
N THR A 723 -81.02 5.67 -42.02
CA THR A 723 -82.38 6.20 -41.89
C THR A 723 -82.37 7.72 -41.99
N LEU A 724 -83.49 8.34 -42.33
CA LEU A 724 -83.74 9.74 -42.04
C LEU A 724 -84.43 9.85 -40.66
N VAL A 725 -84.16 10.92 -39.91
CA VAL A 725 -84.79 11.25 -38.64
C VAL A 725 -85.17 12.74 -38.68
N ASN A 726 -86.46 13.04 -38.69
CA ASN A 726 -87.00 14.37 -39.01
C ASN A 726 -86.35 14.97 -40.28
N GLY A 727 -86.13 14.14 -41.31
CA GLY A 727 -85.49 14.53 -42.58
C GLY A 727 -83.96 14.55 -42.59
N LYS A 728 -83.28 14.39 -41.44
CA LYS A 728 -81.80 14.35 -41.36
C LYS A 728 -81.28 12.91 -41.49
N PRO A 729 -80.27 12.61 -42.34
CA PRO A 729 -79.67 11.28 -42.41
C PRO A 729 -78.86 10.94 -41.15
N ILE A 730 -79.16 9.79 -40.55
CA ILE A 730 -78.50 9.23 -39.36
C ILE A 730 -78.31 7.72 -39.58
N HIS A 731 -77.19 7.17 -39.12
CA HIS A 731 -77.01 5.71 -39.03
C HIS A 731 -77.60 5.23 -37.69
N ALA A 732 -78.71 4.51 -37.76
CA ALA A 732 -79.35 3.89 -36.61
C ALA A 732 -78.80 2.48 -36.38
N MET A 733 -78.57 2.13 -35.11
CA MET A 733 -78.19 0.78 -34.71
C MET A 733 -79.43 -0.03 -34.36
N LEU A 734 -79.53 -1.26 -34.85
CA LEU A 734 -80.57 -2.21 -34.42
C LEU A 734 -80.02 -3.01 -33.23
N ASP A 735 -80.65 -2.91 -32.07
CA ASP A 735 -80.24 -3.62 -30.86
C ASP A 735 -81.39 -4.47 -30.31
N THR A 736 -81.22 -5.79 -30.33
CA THR A 736 -82.22 -6.76 -29.85
C THR A 736 -82.23 -6.91 -28.33
N GLY A 737 -81.27 -6.30 -27.61
CA GLY A 737 -81.22 -6.24 -26.15
C GLY A 737 -81.88 -4.99 -25.54
N ALA A 738 -82.19 -3.97 -26.35
CA ALA A 738 -82.82 -2.73 -25.88
C ALA A 738 -84.35 -2.83 -25.93
N THR A 739 -85.04 -2.65 -24.80
CA THR A 739 -86.51 -2.67 -24.73
C THR A 739 -87.18 -1.38 -25.24
N THR A 740 -86.44 -0.28 -25.36
CA THR A 740 -86.93 1.03 -25.83
C THR A 740 -85.83 1.72 -26.62
N SER A 741 -86.21 2.50 -27.63
CA SER A 741 -85.28 3.23 -28.49
C SER A 741 -84.54 4.35 -27.75
N LEU A 742 -83.27 4.60 -28.07
CA LEU A 742 -82.38 5.52 -27.35
C LEU A 742 -81.65 6.47 -28.32
N ILE A 743 -81.55 7.76 -28.00
CA ILE A 743 -80.81 8.76 -28.80
C ILE A 743 -79.74 9.47 -27.96
N SER A 744 -78.61 9.82 -28.57
CA SER A 744 -77.57 10.61 -27.88
C SER A 744 -77.98 12.08 -27.76
N GLN A 745 -77.73 12.69 -26.60
CA GLN A 745 -77.96 14.13 -26.38
C GLN A 745 -77.15 14.99 -27.39
N SER A 746 -75.96 14.52 -27.78
CA SER A 746 -75.11 15.22 -28.75
C SER A 746 -75.69 15.21 -30.16
N GLU A 747 -76.31 14.12 -30.63
CA GLU A 747 -76.97 14.08 -31.93
C GLU A 747 -78.29 14.87 -31.92
N LEU A 748 -79.06 14.76 -30.83
CA LEU A 748 -80.34 15.46 -30.66
C LEU A 748 -80.21 16.97 -30.83
N ASN A 749 -79.15 17.56 -30.29
CA ASN A 749 -78.83 18.99 -30.43
C ASN A 749 -78.61 19.46 -31.89
N HIS A 750 -78.47 18.52 -32.84
CA HIS A 750 -78.24 18.78 -34.26
C HIS A 750 -79.43 18.35 -35.15
N ILE A 751 -80.64 18.21 -34.60
CA ILE A 751 -81.87 17.96 -35.36
C ILE A 751 -82.87 19.10 -35.10
N PRO A 752 -83.29 19.87 -36.12
CA PRO A 752 -84.13 21.05 -35.93
C PRO A 752 -85.61 20.69 -35.64
N HIS A 753 -86.34 21.66 -35.06
CA HIS A 753 -87.79 21.60 -34.81
C HIS A 753 -88.27 20.38 -34.00
N ILE A 754 -87.53 20.01 -32.95
CA ILE A 754 -87.92 18.95 -32.01
C ILE A 754 -88.57 19.52 -30.73
N THR A 755 -89.68 18.91 -30.31
CA THR A 755 -90.24 19.09 -28.97
C THR A 755 -89.66 18.04 -28.01
N ILE A 756 -88.84 18.48 -27.05
CA ILE A 756 -88.26 17.62 -26.00
C ILE A 756 -89.18 17.68 -24.76
N GLN A 757 -89.53 16.52 -24.20
CA GLN A 757 -90.25 16.44 -22.92
C GLN A 757 -89.27 16.06 -21.80
N PRO A 758 -89.00 16.94 -20.80
CA PRO A 758 -88.11 16.61 -19.70
C PRO A 758 -88.74 15.55 -18.79
N ILE A 759 -88.00 14.47 -18.54
CA ILE A 759 -88.40 13.37 -17.66
C ILE A 759 -87.12 12.92 -16.95
N GLN A 760 -87.05 13.14 -15.64
CA GLN A 760 -85.98 12.60 -14.79
C GLN A 760 -86.40 11.23 -14.27
N THR A 761 -85.82 10.16 -14.82
CA THR A 761 -86.11 8.77 -14.43
C THR A 761 -84.88 7.90 -14.57
N MET A 762 -84.70 6.94 -13.67
CA MET A 762 -83.62 5.95 -13.74
C MET A 762 -84.05 4.73 -14.57
N ALA A 763 -83.58 4.66 -15.82
CA ALA A 763 -83.67 3.45 -16.63
C ALA A 763 -82.63 2.43 -16.14
N THR A 764 -82.99 1.14 -16.10
CA THR A 764 -82.04 0.06 -15.77
C THR A 764 -81.65 -0.67 -17.06
N LEU A 765 -80.36 -0.88 -17.28
CA LEU A 765 -79.86 -1.63 -18.44
C LEU A 765 -80.20 -3.13 -18.32
N GLY A 766 -80.05 -3.86 -19.44
CA GLY A 766 -80.30 -5.31 -19.52
C GLY A 766 -79.41 -6.21 -18.66
N ASP A 767 -78.50 -5.65 -17.86
CA ASP A 767 -77.76 -6.35 -16.80
C ASP A 767 -78.52 -6.41 -15.46
N GLY A 768 -79.62 -5.64 -15.32
CA GLY A 768 -80.43 -5.55 -14.11
C GLY A 768 -79.78 -4.81 -12.93
N GLN A 769 -78.57 -4.27 -13.09
CA GLN A 769 -77.79 -3.64 -12.02
C GLN A 769 -77.40 -2.20 -12.33
N THR A 770 -77.06 -1.90 -13.59
CA THR A 770 -76.61 -0.57 -14.00
C THR A 770 -77.80 0.33 -14.30
N LYS A 771 -77.99 1.36 -13.46
CA LYS A 771 -79.02 2.39 -13.65
C LYS A 771 -78.43 3.65 -14.30
N ILE A 772 -79.08 4.14 -15.33
CA ILE A 772 -78.73 5.35 -16.08
C ILE A 772 -79.83 6.40 -15.89
N MET A 773 -79.43 7.63 -15.58
CA MET A 773 -80.31 8.79 -15.62
C MET A 773 -80.74 9.05 -17.07
N VAL A 774 -82.04 8.90 -17.32
CA VAL A 774 -82.71 9.51 -18.47
C VAL A 774 -83.11 10.91 -18.04
N ASN A 775 -82.77 11.91 -18.86
CA ASN A 775 -83.01 13.33 -18.56
C ASN A 775 -84.21 13.89 -19.34
N SER A 776 -84.53 13.30 -20.49
CA SER A 776 -85.69 13.67 -21.31
C SER A 776 -86.09 12.55 -22.26
N VAL A 777 -87.28 12.70 -22.83
CA VAL A 777 -87.88 11.80 -23.83
C VAL A 777 -88.32 12.64 -25.03
N VAL A 778 -88.18 12.09 -26.23
CA VAL A 778 -88.44 12.78 -27.50
C VAL A 778 -89.23 11.90 -28.45
N LYS A 779 -90.17 12.50 -29.20
CA LYS A 779 -90.79 11.84 -30.35
C LYS A 779 -90.06 12.19 -31.65
N LEU A 780 -89.71 11.18 -32.43
CA LEU A 780 -88.89 11.30 -33.63
C LEU A 780 -89.57 10.60 -34.81
N ASN A 781 -89.61 11.27 -35.97
CA ASN A 781 -90.12 10.69 -37.21
C ASN A 781 -88.95 10.01 -37.93
N VAL A 782 -88.92 8.67 -37.88
CA VAL A 782 -87.88 7.82 -38.47
C VAL A 782 -88.39 7.30 -39.82
N THR A 783 -87.73 7.73 -40.91
CA THR A 783 -88.07 7.34 -42.28
C THR A 783 -87.00 6.45 -42.88
N ILE A 784 -87.38 5.21 -43.22
CA ILE A 784 -86.53 4.24 -43.91
C ILE A 784 -87.13 3.97 -45.28
N ASN A 785 -86.35 4.25 -46.34
CA ASN A 785 -86.80 4.30 -47.72
C ASN A 785 -88.00 5.26 -47.90
N HIS A 786 -89.22 4.74 -47.88
CA HIS A 786 -90.47 5.50 -48.01
C HIS A 786 -91.41 5.36 -46.81
N ILE A 787 -91.11 4.46 -45.86
CA ILE A 787 -91.95 4.22 -44.67
C ILE A 787 -91.48 5.15 -43.56
N THR A 788 -92.37 6.03 -43.09
CA THR A 788 -92.13 6.94 -41.95
C THR A 788 -92.89 6.47 -40.74
N THR A 789 -92.21 6.35 -39.60
CA THR A 789 -92.79 5.90 -38.33
C THR A 789 -92.41 6.84 -37.19
N ILE A 790 -93.30 7.03 -36.22
CA ILE A 790 -93.04 7.90 -35.06
C ILE A 790 -92.57 7.03 -33.90
N ILE A 791 -91.31 7.20 -33.47
CA ILE A 791 -90.75 6.52 -32.30
C ILE A 791 -90.77 7.44 -31.08
N THR A 792 -90.75 6.85 -29.89
CA THR A 792 -90.50 7.58 -28.64
C THR A 792 -89.14 7.14 -28.11
N ALA A 793 -88.15 8.01 -28.16
CA ALA A 793 -86.77 7.70 -27.78
C ALA A 793 -86.39 8.35 -26.45
N LEU A 794 -85.65 7.63 -25.61
CA LEU A 794 -85.08 8.16 -24.37
C LEU A 794 -83.74 8.85 -24.68
N VAL A 795 -83.50 10.02 -24.11
CA VAL A 795 -82.30 10.82 -24.38
C VAL A 795 -81.22 10.54 -23.33
N VAL A 796 -80.03 10.18 -23.80
CA VAL A 796 -78.89 9.76 -22.95
C VAL A 796 -77.63 10.56 -23.30
N GLU A 797 -76.94 11.09 -22.28
CA GLU A 797 -75.78 11.97 -22.47
C GLU A 797 -74.56 11.31 -23.15
N SER A 798 -74.34 10.00 -22.90
CA SER A 798 -73.14 9.26 -23.35
C SER A 798 -73.51 7.93 -24.02
N LEU A 799 -74.34 7.99 -25.05
CA LEU A 799 -74.67 6.85 -25.91
C LEU A 799 -73.54 6.59 -26.93
N ALA A 800 -73.20 5.32 -27.17
CA ALA A 800 -72.09 4.92 -28.05
C ALA A 800 -72.44 4.90 -29.55
N ALA A 801 -73.74 4.98 -29.88
CA ALA A 801 -74.28 5.16 -31.22
C ALA A 801 -75.17 6.41 -31.22
N ASN A 802 -75.36 7.02 -32.39
CA ASN A 802 -76.11 8.29 -32.51
C ASN A 802 -77.61 8.06 -32.22
N LEU A 803 -78.18 6.98 -32.76
CA LEU A 803 -79.52 6.47 -32.49
C LEU A 803 -79.47 4.94 -32.38
N ILE A 804 -80.17 4.38 -31.39
CA ILE A 804 -80.46 2.94 -31.26
C ILE A 804 -81.97 2.77 -31.38
N LEU A 805 -82.40 1.89 -32.30
CA LEU A 805 -83.78 1.44 -32.41
C LEU A 805 -83.93 0.15 -31.60
N GLY A 806 -84.81 0.19 -30.61
CA GLY A 806 -85.05 -0.92 -29.69
C GLY A 806 -86.12 -1.89 -30.19
N MET A 807 -86.41 -2.89 -29.36
CA MET A 807 -87.45 -3.89 -29.60
C MET A 807 -88.86 -3.31 -29.58
N ASP A 808 -89.08 -2.15 -28.97
CA ASP A 808 -90.29 -1.35 -29.12
C ASP A 808 -90.61 -1.05 -30.60
N TRP A 809 -89.61 -0.56 -31.33
CA TRP A 809 -89.74 -0.27 -32.75
C TRP A 809 -89.62 -1.54 -33.61
N CYS A 810 -88.64 -2.41 -33.35
CA CYS A 810 -88.40 -3.60 -34.17
C CYS A 810 -89.59 -4.57 -34.18
N ASN A 811 -90.29 -4.75 -33.05
CA ASN A 811 -91.50 -5.57 -33.00
C ASN A 811 -92.68 -4.90 -33.74
N SER A 812 -92.90 -3.61 -33.50
CA SER A 812 -94.00 -2.84 -34.14
C SER A 812 -93.89 -2.77 -35.67
N ASN A 813 -92.69 -3.01 -36.21
CA ASN A 813 -92.37 -2.96 -37.64
C ASN A 813 -92.02 -4.35 -38.23
N TYR A 814 -92.20 -5.42 -37.46
CA TYR A 814 -91.94 -6.81 -37.85
C TYR A 814 -90.60 -6.99 -38.60
N VAL A 815 -89.54 -6.48 -37.98
CA VAL A 815 -88.19 -6.40 -38.57
C VAL A 815 -87.52 -7.76 -38.62
N ASN A 816 -87.13 -8.20 -39.82
CA ASN A 816 -86.42 -9.45 -40.08
C ASN A 816 -85.01 -9.16 -40.64
N VAL A 817 -83.99 -9.86 -40.14
CA VAL A 817 -82.58 -9.57 -40.49
C VAL A 817 -81.99 -10.71 -41.33
N ASN A 818 -81.90 -10.48 -42.63
CA ASN A 818 -81.37 -11.46 -43.58
C ASN A 818 -79.85 -11.35 -43.68
N ILE A 819 -79.14 -12.01 -42.74
CA ILE A 819 -77.67 -12.02 -42.65
C ILE A 819 -77.03 -12.49 -43.97
N GLY A 820 -77.63 -13.48 -44.65
CA GLY A 820 -77.12 -14.03 -45.91
C GLY A 820 -77.18 -13.04 -47.09
N LYS A 821 -78.19 -12.18 -47.14
CA LYS A 821 -78.34 -11.12 -48.16
C LYS A 821 -77.76 -9.76 -47.75
N LYS A 822 -77.30 -9.61 -46.50
CA LYS A 822 -76.91 -8.33 -45.86
C LYS A 822 -77.99 -7.24 -45.92
N GLN A 823 -79.23 -7.65 -45.76
CA GLN A 823 -80.42 -6.79 -45.83
C GLN A 823 -81.27 -6.95 -44.57
N VAL A 824 -81.92 -5.85 -44.17
CA VAL A 824 -82.99 -5.83 -43.18
C VAL A 824 -84.31 -5.67 -43.94
N GLU A 825 -85.23 -6.59 -43.71
CA GLU A 825 -86.59 -6.60 -44.26
C GLU A 825 -87.52 -6.03 -43.18
N ILE A 826 -88.29 -4.99 -43.51
CA ILE A 826 -89.18 -4.27 -42.58
C ILE A 826 -90.60 -4.42 -43.11
N ASN A 827 -91.51 -5.00 -42.33
CA ASN A 827 -92.86 -5.35 -42.78
C ASN A 827 -93.90 -4.50 -42.03
N HIS A 828 -94.09 -3.25 -42.47
CA HIS A 828 -95.00 -2.34 -41.77
C HIS A 828 -96.47 -2.69 -42.07
N PRO A 829 -97.32 -2.97 -41.06
CA PRO A 829 -98.66 -3.52 -41.26
C PRO A 829 -99.62 -2.59 -42.04
N GLN A 830 -99.30 -1.30 -42.16
CA GLN A 830 -100.10 -0.32 -42.93
C GLN A 830 -99.39 0.19 -44.20
N HIS A 831 -98.10 -0.10 -44.40
CA HIS A 831 -97.29 0.49 -45.48
C HIS A 831 -96.46 -0.53 -46.30
N GLY A 832 -96.63 -1.82 -46.05
CA GLY A 832 -96.01 -2.90 -46.82
C GLY A 832 -94.57 -3.22 -46.43
N THR A 833 -93.97 -4.12 -47.20
CA THR A 833 -92.58 -4.57 -47.02
C THR A 833 -91.59 -3.63 -47.71
N THR A 834 -90.54 -3.22 -47.01
CA THR A 834 -89.37 -2.56 -47.61
C THR A 834 -88.08 -3.20 -47.13
N THR A 835 -87.01 -3.10 -47.92
CA THR A 835 -85.70 -3.67 -47.58
C THR A 835 -84.61 -2.61 -47.58
N THR A 836 -83.74 -2.61 -46.58
CA THR A 836 -82.59 -1.70 -46.49
C THR A 836 -81.29 -2.48 -46.27
N PRO A 837 -80.19 -2.18 -46.98
CA PRO A 837 -78.91 -2.85 -46.76
C PRO A 837 -78.31 -2.42 -45.40
N PHE A 838 -77.76 -3.36 -44.64
CA PHE A 838 -77.08 -3.04 -43.38
C PHE A 838 -75.56 -2.95 -43.53
N LEU A 839 -74.97 -2.02 -42.77
CA LEU A 839 -73.53 -1.90 -42.62
C LEU A 839 -73.06 -2.80 -41.46
N GLU A 840 -72.20 -3.75 -41.80
CA GLU A 840 -71.58 -4.67 -40.85
C GLU A 840 -70.27 -4.06 -40.35
N VAL A 841 -70.18 -3.73 -39.05
CA VAL A 841 -69.07 -2.94 -38.51
C VAL A 841 -67.80 -3.79 -38.28
N GLY A 842 -67.10 -4.09 -39.39
CA GLY A 842 -65.63 -4.02 -39.40
C GLY A 842 -64.85 -5.19 -39.99
N SER A 843 -64.22 -4.95 -41.15
CA SER A 843 -62.80 -5.34 -41.35
C SER A 843 -62.14 -4.56 -42.49
N VAL A 844 -61.41 -3.48 -42.17
CA VAL A 844 -60.36 -2.96 -43.06
C VAL A 844 -59.10 -3.79 -42.79
N GLU A 845 -58.66 -4.58 -43.78
CA GLU A 845 -57.63 -5.59 -43.56
C GLU A 845 -56.21 -5.03 -43.41
N ARG A 846 -55.36 -5.74 -42.67
CA ARG A 846 -53.91 -5.51 -42.68
C ARG A 846 -53.10 -6.80 -42.55
N LYS A 847 -52.56 -7.29 -43.67
CA LYS A 847 -51.62 -8.43 -43.71
C LYS A 847 -50.29 -8.07 -43.02
N HIS A 848 -50.13 -8.42 -41.74
CA HIS A 848 -48.81 -8.36 -41.09
C HIS A 848 -48.63 -9.37 -39.94
N GLY A 849 -47.97 -10.50 -40.24
CA GLY A 849 -47.21 -11.33 -39.30
C GLY A 849 -47.96 -12.18 -38.25
N THR A 850 -49.18 -11.81 -37.81
CA THR A 850 -49.90 -12.53 -36.76
C THR A 850 -51.33 -12.87 -37.16
N LYS A 851 -51.77 -14.12 -36.96
CA LYS A 851 -52.99 -14.74 -37.53
C LYS A 851 -54.36 -14.19 -37.05
N ASN A 852 -54.42 -13.08 -36.31
CA ASN A 852 -55.67 -12.56 -35.75
C ASN A 852 -56.14 -11.30 -36.50
N LYS A 853 -57.37 -11.31 -37.03
CA LYS A 853 -58.04 -10.09 -37.55
C LYS A 853 -58.52 -9.23 -36.37
N VAL A 854 -58.47 -7.89 -36.51
CA VAL A 854 -59.04 -6.91 -35.57
C VAL A 854 -59.62 -5.72 -36.35
N PRO A 855 -60.72 -5.09 -35.89
CA PRO A 855 -61.34 -3.93 -36.54
C PRO A 855 -60.46 -2.68 -36.51
N TYR A 856 -60.65 -1.83 -37.52
CA TYR A 856 -60.09 -0.48 -37.59
C TYR A 856 -60.89 0.49 -36.71
N LEU A 857 -60.20 1.40 -36.01
CA LEU A 857 -60.82 2.40 -35.13
C LEU A 857 -60.74 3.82 -35.73
N PRO A 858 -61.87 4.51 -35.98
CA PRO A 858 -61.89 5.90 -36.42
C PRO A 858 -61.26 6.87 -35.41
N SER A 859 -60.69 7.98 -35.90
CA SER A 859 -59.93 8.93 -35.08
C SER A 859 -60.71 9.50 -33.89
N SER A 860 -62.00 9.78 -34.06
CA SER A 860 -62.90 10.29 -33.01
C SER A 860 -63.05 9.34 -31.81
N MET A 861 -62.95 8.03 -32.03
CA MET A 861 -63.13 7.02 -30.98
C MET A 861 -61.84 6.70 -30.22
N ILE A 862 -60.67 7.16 -30.71
CA ILE A 862 -59.36 6.86 -30.12
C ILE A 862 -59.30 7.33 -28.65
N HIS A 863 -59.76 8.55 -28.33
CA HIS A 863 -59.73 9.04 -26.94
C HIS A 863 -60.57 8.16 -26.01
N ALA A 864 -61.81 7.83 -26.42
CA ALA A 864 -62.72 7.01 -25.61
C ALA A 864 -62.12 5.62 -25.31
N VAL A 865 -61.52 4.98 -26.32
CA VAL A 865 -60.81 3.70 -26.16
C VAL A 865 -59.58 3.85 -25.26
N LEU A 866 -58.79 4.92 -25.40
CA LEU A 866 -57.63 5.16 -24.52
C LEU A 866 -58.06 5.35 -23.05
N LYS A 867 -59.11 6.13 -22.80
CA LYS A 867 -59.70 6.35 -21.47
C LYS A 867 -60.20 5.03 -20.87
N ALA A 868 -60.98 4.25 -21.61
CA ALA A 868 -61.49 2.96 -21.16
C ALA A 868 -60.38 1.92 -20.89
N PHE A 869 -59.34 1.85 -21.74
CA PHE A 869 -58.28 0.84 -21.64
C PHE A 869 -57.05 1.27 -20.80
N HIS A 870 -57.03 2.50 -20.26
CA HIS A 870 -56.00 2.98 -19.33
C HIS A 870 -56.56 3.49 -17.99
N ASP A 871 -57.47 4.46 -18.00
CA ASP A 871 -57.93 5.20 -16.80
C ASP A 871 -58.99 4.43 -15.98
N HIS A 872 -59.75 3.51 -16.59
CA HIS A 872 -60.78 2.74 -15.88
C HIS A 872 -60.19 1.83 -14.78
N PRO A 873 -60.87 1.56 -13.64
CA PRO A 873 -60.33 0.71 -12.56
C PRO A 873 -59.95 -0.72 -13.01
N MET A 874 -60.77 -1.37 -13.85
CA MET A 874 -60.44 -2.66 -14.48
C MET A 874 -59.23 -2.58 -15.44
N SER A 875 -58.89 -1.37 -15.88
CA SER A 875 -57.75 -1.09 -16.77
C SER A 875 -56.45 -0.86 -16.02
N GLY A 876 -56.52 -0.21 -14.85
CA GLY A 876 -55.48 -0.23 -13.81
C GLY A 876 -54.25 0.63 -14.09
N HIS A 877 -54.38 1.71 -14.87
CA HIS A 877 -53.30 2.65 -15.19
C HIS A 877 -51.97 2.02 -15.67
N PHE A 878 -52.03 0.82 -16.27
CA PHE A 878 -50.82 0.12 -16.68
C PHE A 878 -50.05 0.87 -17.78
N GLY A 879 -48.72 0.74 -17.77
CA GLY A 879 -47.85 1.34 -18.77
C GLY A 879 -47.95 0.71 -20.17
N VAL A 880 -47.65 1.54 -21.17
CA VAL A 880 -47.66 1.33 -22.63
C VAL A 880 -47.71 -0.13 -23.11
N LYS A 881 -46.76 -1.00 -22.75
CA LYS A 881 -46.69 -2.39 -23.26
C LYS A 881 -47.94 -3.21 -22.91
N ARG A 882 -48.54 -3.03 -21.72
CA ARG A 882 -49.78 -3.71 -21.32
C ARG A 882 -51.00 -3.11 -22.01
N THR A 883 -51.10 -1.79 -22.07
CA THR A 883 -52.21 -1.07 -22.71
C THR A 883 -52.26 -1.34 -24.21
N LEU A 884 -51.12 -1.26 -24.90
CA LEU A 884 -50.97 -1.65 -26.30
C LEU A 884 -51.33 -3.13 -26.53
N TYR A 885 -51.05 -4.04 -25.59
CA TYR A 885 -51.48 -5.43 -25.72
C TYR A 885 -53.00 -5.60 -25.55
N LYS A 886 -53.60 -4.95 -24.53
CA LYS A 886 -55.06 -4.94 -24.31
C LYS A 886 -55.84 -4.38 -25.52
N ILE A 887 -55.30 -3.32 -26.15
CA ILE A 887 -55.93 -2.64 -27.28
C ILE A 887 -55.64 -3.36 -28.62
N ARG A 888 -54.38 -3.71 -28.95
CA ARG A 888 -54.01 -4.36 -30.23
C ARG A 888 -54.65 -5.75 -30.43
N THR A 889 -55.18 -6.36 -29.37
CA THR A 889 -55.95 -7.60 -29.44
C THR A 889 -57.44 -7.38 -29.77
N ARG A 890 -57.89 -6.13 -29.89
CA ARG A 890 -59.30 -5.73 -30.11
C ARG A 890 -59.49 -4.68 -31.20
N PHE A 891 -58.52 -3.78 -31.39
CA PHE A 891 -58.61 -2.63 -32.29
C PHE A 891 -57.27 -2.35 -32.97
N TRP A 892 -57.30 -1.68 -34.12
CA TRP A 892 -56.11 -1.15 -34.80
C TRP A 892 -56.34 0.24 -35.39
N TRP A 893 -55.32 1.10 -35.31
CA TRP A 893 -55.24 2.34 -36.08
C TRP A 893 -53.77 2.72 -36.40
N PRO A 894 -53.52 3.55 -37.43
CA PRO A 894 -52.20 4.07 -37.75
C PRO A 894 -51.54 4.77 -36.55
N ASN A 895 -50.24 4.56 -36.35
CA ASN A 895 -49.49 5.12 -35.22
C ASN A 895 -50.02 4.77 -33.80
N MET A 896 -50.93 3.81 -33.62
CA MET A 896 -51.53 3.40 -32.32
C MET A 896 -50.56 3.38 -31.13
N ARG A 897 -49.33 2.86 -31.31
CA ARG A 897 -48.32 2.87 -30.25
C ARG A 897 -47.96 4.29 -29.78
N LYS A 898 -47.77 5.24 -30.70
CA LYS A 898 -47.47 6.65 -30.39
C LYS A 898 -48.65 7.33 -29.68
N SER A 899 -49.90 7.06 -30.10
CA SER A 899 -51.11 7.56 -29.42
C SER A 899 -51.15 7.09 -27.96
N ILE A 900 -50.92 5.80 -27.72
CA ILE A 900 -50.88 5.20 -26.38
C ILE A 900 -49.70 5.74 -25.55
N GLU A 901 -48.53 5.91 -26.16
CA GLU A 901 -47.36 6.51 -25.50
C GLU A 901 -47.61 7.96 -25.08
N HIS A 902 -48.25 8.76 -25.94
CA HIS A 902 -48.57 10.16 -25.65
C HIS A 902 -49.70 10.31 -24.61
N TYR A 903 -50.75 9.48 -24.68
CA TYR A 903 -51.83 9.50 -23.69
C TYR A 903 -51.30 9.22 -22.28
N ILE A 904 -50.57 8.11 -22.13
CA ILE A 904 -50.03 7.66 -20.84
C ILE A 904 -48.97 8.64 -20.31
N SER A 905 -48.16 9.27 -21.17
CA SER A 905 -47.20 10.29 -20.72
C SER A 905 -47.86 11.58 -20.21
N SER A 906 -49.14 11.78 -20.52
CA SER A 906 -49.94 12.95 -20.11
C SER A 906 -50.95 12.67 -18.98
N CYS A 907 -51.08 11.41 -18.56
CA CYS A 907 -52.03 11.01 -17.52
C CYS A 907 -51.52 11.42 -16.12
N GLN A 908 -52.18 12.39 -15.50
CA GLN A 908 -51.76 13.00 -14.21
C GLN A 908 -51.61 11.97 -13.08
N GLN A 909 -52.50 10.98 -12.99
CA GLN A 909 -52.39 9.89 -12.01
C GLN A 909 -51.11 9.06 -12.23
N CYS A 910 -50.82 8.73 -13.50
CA CYS A 910 -49.57 8.08 -13.85
C CYS A 910 -48.34 8.95 -13.53
N MET A 911 -48.42 10.28 -13.64
CA MET A 911 -47.31 11.18 -13.30
C MET A 911 -47.09 11.32 -11.78
N LYS A 912 -48.16 11.35 -10.99
CA LYS A 912 -48.12 11.47 -9.51
C LYS A 912 -47.63 10.19 -8.82
N PHE A 913 -48.01 9.01 -9.31
CA PHE A 913 -47.76 7.74 -8.59
C PHE A 913 -46.66 6.84 -9.17
N ASN A 914 -46.34 6.89 -10.47
CA ASN A 914 -45.35 5.98 -11.04
C ASN A 914 -43.91 6.32 -10.64
N ILE A 915 -43.08 5.28 -10.59
CA ILE A 915 -41.63 5.42 -10.43
C ILE A 915 -41.03 5.75 -11.81
N LEU A 916 -40.49 6.96 -11.97
CA LEU A 916 -39.63 7.28 -13.11
C LEU A 916 -38.44 6.32 -13.14
N ARG A 917 -38.29 5.56 -14.24
CA ARG A 917 -37.17 4.64 -14.46
C ARG A 917 -35.97 5.29 -15.18
N SER A 918 -36.13 6.52 -15.66
CA SER A 918 -35.02 7.36 -16.11
C SER A 918 -34.20 7.83 -14.92
N LYS A 919 -32.87 7.87 -15.05
CA LYS A 919 -31.99 8.54 -14.07
C LYS A 919 -32.43 10.01 -13.95
N THR A 920 -32.37 10.56 -12.73
CA THR A 920 -32.82 11.93 -12.48
C THR A 920 -32.06 12.96 -13.33
N PRO A 921 -32.71 14.06 -13.75
CA PRO A 921 -32.03 15.11 -14.53
C PRO A 921 -31.01 15.89 -13.68
N GLY A 922 -30.19 16.67 -14.39
CA GLY A 922 -29.09 17.45 -13.83
C GLY A 922 -27.75 16.71 -13.86
N GLN A 923 -26.74 17.35 -14.46
CA GLN A 923 -25.34 16.90 -14.42
C GLN A 923 -24.75 17.01 -13.01
N LEU A 924 -23.64 16.31 -12.70
CA LEU A 924 -22.88 16.59 -11.50
C LEU A 924 -22.13 17.92 -11.64
N LYS A 925 -22.25 18.82 -10.66
CA LYS A 925 -21.33 19.94 -10.48
C LYS A 925 -20.25 19.56 -9.48
N SER A 926 -19.00 19.79 -9.86
CA SER A 926 -17.83 19.63 -9.00
C SER A 926 -17.40 21.01 -8.50
N PHE A 927 -17.18 21.14 -7.20
CA PHE A 927 -16.56 22.34 -6.61
C PHE A 927 -15.05 22.13 -6.55
N ASP A 928 -14.25 23.14 -6.85
CA ASP A 928 -12.81 23.08 -6.65
C ASP A 928 -12.47 22.75 -5.18
N PRO A 929 -11.43 21.93 -4.92
CA PRO A 929 -10.96 21.67 -3.56
C PRO A 929 -10.41 22.96 -2.92
N PRO A 930 -10.52 23.13 -1.58
CA PRO A 930 -9.95 24.27 -0.87
C PRO A 930 -8.44 24.44 -1.12
N THR A 931 -7.95 25.68 -1.03
CA THR A 931 -6.54 26.01 -1.26
C THR A 931 -5.62 25.55 -0.13
N ASP A 932 -6.13 25.38 1.08
CA ASP A 932 -5.44 24.84 2.26
C ASP A 932 -6.40 24.02 3.15
N VAL A 933 -5.87 23.30 4.13
CA VAL A 933 -6.66 22.47 5.07
C VAL A 933 -7.47 23.33 6.04
N PHE A 934 -8.58 22.79 6.54
CA PHE A 934 -9.48 23.41 7.53
C PHE A 934 -10.23 24.69 7.06
N GLN A 935 -9.99 25.18 5.83
CA GLN A 935 -10.76 26.30 5.27
C GLN A 935 -12.26 26.02 5.18
N ILE A 936 -12.66 24.81 4.78
CA ILE A 936 -14.07 24.42 4.66
C ILE A 936 -14.29 23.15 5.45
N ILE A 937 -15.15 23.21 6.47
CA ILE A 937 -15.50 22.04 7.29
C ILE A 937 -16.97 21.66 7.10
N HIS A 938 -17.24 20.37 7.17
CA HIS A 938 -18.58 19.79 7.24
C HIS A 938 -18.85 19.33 8.67
N MET A 939 -20.05 19.53 9.21
CA MET A 939 -20.48 19.03 10.52
C MET A 939 -21.88 18.40 10.43
N ASP A 940 -22.09 17.27 11.13
CA ASP A 940 -23.29 16.44 11.03
C ASP A 940 -23.48 15.53 12.26
N PHE A 941 -24.71 15.16 12.58
CA PHE A 941 -25.03 14.22 13.66
C PHE A 941 -25.33 12.81 13.12
N TRP A 942 -24.64 11.82 13.66
CA TRP A 942 -25.00 10.41 13.50
C TRP A 942 -25.78 9.89 14.71
N GLY A 943 -26.86 9.13 14.47
CA GLY A 943 -27.74 8.55 15.49
C GLY A 943 -29.23 8.82 15.24
N PRO A 944 -30.13 8.50 16.20
CA PRO A 944 -29.82 7.89 17.49
C PRO A 944 -29.48 6.39 17.38
N VAL A 945 -28.58 5.92 18.25
CA VAL A 945 -28.32 4.50 18.51
C VAL A 945 -28.81 4.10 19.92
N ARG A 946 -28.55 2.84 20.33
CA ARG A 946 -28.73 2.43 21.73
C ARG A 946 -27.86 3.31 22.65
N PRO A 947 -28.34 3.67 23.86
CA PRO A 947 -27.50 4.36 24.83
C PRO A 947 -26.29 3.50 25.18
N SER A 948 -25.11 4.09 25.27
CA SER A 948 -23.96 3.45 25.91
C SER A 948 -24.13 3.40 27.43
N ALA A 949 -23.23 2.72 28.13
CA ALA A 949 -23.10 2.80 29.59
C ALA A 949 -22.94 4.25 30.13
N GLN A 950 -22.44 5.17 29.30
CA GLN A 950 -22.30 6.60 29.62
C GLN A 950 -23.55 7.43 29.24
N GLY A 951 -24.60 6.79 28.71
CA GLY A 951 -25.81 7.45 28.22
C GLY A 951 -25.66 8.14 26.85
N ASN A 952 -24.55 7.94 26.14
CA ASN A 952 -24.34 8.53 24.81
C ASN A 952 -25.24 7.85 23.79
N ARG A 953 -25.85 8.63 22.88
CA ARG A 953 -26.84 8.14 21.88
C ARG A 953 -26.59 8.64 20.46
N TYR A 954 -25.72 9.62 20.30
CA TYR A 954 -25.36 10.26 19.05
C TYR A 954 -23.84 10.38 18.96
N VAL A 955 -23.32 10.52 17.75
CA VAL A 955 -21.96 11.03 17.51
C VAL A 955 -22.07 12.31 16.70
N LEU A 956 -21.53 13.40 17.22
CA LEU A 956 -21.34 14.62 16.45
C LEU A 956 -20.01 14.51 15.72
N VAL A 957 -20.04 14.66 14.40
CA VAL A 957 -18.90 14.47 13.50
C VAL A 957 -18.58 15.78 12.80
N LEU A 958 -17.29 16.04 12.58
CA LEU A 958 -16.76 17.13 11.76
C LEU A 958 -15.69 16.59 10.81
N THR A 959 -15.72 17.00 9.54
CA THR A 959 -14.78 16.57 8.50
C THR A 959 -14.23 17.76 7.71
N ASP A 960 -12.90 17.85 7.57
CA ASP A 960 -12.25 18.82 6.68
C ASP A 960 -12.45 18.46 5.21
N ASN A 961 -12.87 19.44 4.40
CA ASN A 961 -13.14 19.26 2.99
C ASN A 961 -11.86 18.95 2.18
N LEU A 962 -10.67 19.42 2.57
CA LEU A 962 -9.44 19.11 1.83
C LEU A 962 -8.80 17.78 2.25
N SER A 963 -8.28 17.72 3.48
CA SER A 963 -7.51 16.58 4.02
C SER A 963 -8.34 15.32 4.23
N LYS A 964 -9.66 15.49 4.41
CA LYS A 964 -10.60 14.47 4.92
C LYS A 964 -10.32 14.08 6.38
N TYR A 965 -9.60 14.91 7.13
CA TYR A 965 -9.39 14.69 8.56
C TYR A 965 -10.71 14.81 9.32
N VAL A 966 -10.95 13.91 10.26
CA VAL A 966 -12.21 13.79 11.00
C VAL A 966 -12.00 13.97 12.49
N ILE A 967 -12.91 14.70 13.11
CA ILE A 967 -13.07 14.82 14.57
C ILE A 967 -14.48 14.35 14.89
N ALA A 968 -14.65 13.50 15.90
CA ALA A 968 -15.95 13.00 16.29
C ALA A 968 -16.05 12.76 17.80
N LYS A 969 -17.20 13.03 18.39
CA LYS A 969 -17.45 12.92 19.84
C LYS A 969 -18.83 12.30 20.12
N ALA A 970 -18.87 11.36 21.06
CA ALA A 970 -20.11 10.76 21.53
C ALA A 970 -20.87 11.76 22.41
N MET A 971 -22.17 11.90 22.17
CA MET A 971 -23.06 12.85 22.85
C MET A 971 -24.37 12.18 23.28
N PRO A 972 -24.95 12.54 24.45
CA PRO A 972 -26.23 11.97 24.91
C PRO A 972 -27.45 12.55 24.18
N ASN A 973 -27.32 13.74 23.58
CA ASN A 973 -28.38 14.41 22.82
C ASN A 973 -27.80 15.19 21.62
N ASN A 974 -28.67 15.54 20.68
CA ASN A 974 -28.37 16.30 19.48
C ASN A 974 -28.89 17.76 19.56
N THR A 975 -28.67 18.45 20.68
CA THR A 975 -29.16 19.83 20.86
C THR A 975 -28.28 20.89 20.20
N ALA A 976 -28.87 22.06 19.94
CA ALA A 976 -28.16 23.26 19.50
C ALA A 976 -26.98 23.66 20.41
N LYS A 977 -27.16 23.50 21.73
CA LYS A 977 -26.10 23.76 22.72
C LYS A 977 -24.92 22.80 22.53
N VAL A 978 -25.19 21.50 22.42
CA VAL A 978 -24.17 20.47 22.14
C VAL A 978 -23.41 20.77 20.84
N ALA A 979 -24.10 21.16 19.77
CA ALA A 979 -23.47 21.51 18.51
C ALA A 979 -22.56 22.74 18.61
N ALA A 980 -23.00 23.76 19.36
CA ALA A 980 -22.22 24.98 19.64
C ALA A 980 -20.99 24.73 20.51
N GLU A 981 -21.13 23.95 21.60
CA GLU A 981 -20.03 23.61 22.50
C GLU A 981 -18.98 22.74 21.80
N PHE A 982 -19.41 21.79 20.97
CA PHE A 982 -18.51 20.95 20.18
C PHE A 982 -17.69 21.76 19.17
N ILE A 983 -18.31 22.60 18.33
CA ILE A 983 -17.54 23.34 17.31
C ILE A 983 -16.57 24.37 17.93
N MET A 984 -16.93 24.97 19.06
CA MET A 984 -16.02 25.85 19.78
C MET A 984 -14.86 25.09 20.41
N ASN A 985 -15.14 24.06 21.21
CA ASN A 985 -14.14 23.42 22.06
C ASN A 985 -13.30 22.38 21.32
N GLU A 986 -13.90 21.58 20.45
CA GLU A 986 -13.24 20.46 19.74
C GLU A 986 -12.64 20.89 18.39
N PHE A 987 -12.95 22.09 17.89
CA PHE A 987 -12.42 22.61 16.64
C PHE A 987 -11.81 24.01 16.76
N ILE A 988 -12.62 25.05 16.97
CA ILE A 988 -12.18 26.44 16.78
C ILE A 988 -11.04 26.81 17.77
N MET A 989 -11.12 26.34 19.02
CA MET A 989 -10.08 26.57 20.04
C MET A 989 -8.80 25.72 19.85
N ILE A 990 -8.81 24.70 18.97
CA ILE A 990 -7.67 23.79 18.75
C ILE A 990 -7.02 24.00 17.37
N HIS A 991 -7.81 24.37 16.37
CA HIS A 991 -7.43 24.42 14.96
C HIS A 991 -7.65 25.80 14.30
N GLY A 992 -8.31 26.74 14.99
CA GLY A 992 -8.67 28.06 14.47
C GLY A 992 -10.04 28.09 13.78
N ALA A 993 -10.47 29.30 13.39
CA ALA A 993 -11.74 29.49 12.71
C ALA A 993 -11.65 29.10 11.21
N PRO A 994 -12.61 28.34 10.66
CA PRO A 994 -12.67 28.00 9.25
C PRO A 994 -13.24 29.15 8.40
N GLU A 995 -12.85 29.24 7.12
CA GLU A 995 -13.45 30.16 6.15
C GLU A 995 -14.90 29.80 5.77
N ARG A 996 -15.37 28.59 6.12
CA ARG A 996 -16.75 28.14 5.92
C ARG A 996 -17.13 26.95 6.81
N LEU A 997 -18.29 27.04 7.45
CA LEU A 997 -18.97 25.91 8.06
C LEU A 997 -20.11 25.43 7.15
N ILE A 998 -20.18 24.13 6.89
CA ILE A 998 -21.27 23.49 6.15
C ILE A 998 -21.98 22.47 7.04
N THR A 999 -23.31 22.54 7.11
CA THR A 999 -24.15 21.58 7.87
C THR A 999 -25.38 21.15 7.06
N ASP A 1000 -26.18 20.24 7.59
CA ASP A 1000 -27.58 20.12 7.19
C ASP A 1000 -28.43 21.29 7.74
N ASN A 1001 -29.69 21.39 7.31
CA ASN A 1001 -30.64 22.43 7.74
C ASN A 1001 -31.48 21.99 8.96
N GLY A 1002 -30.97 21.07 9.79
CA GLY A 1002 -31.61 20.61 11.01
C GLY A 1002 -31.64 21.70 12.07
N VAL A 1003 -32.68 21.71 12.91
CA VAL A 1003 -32.90 22.72 13.97
C VAL A 1003 -31.75 22.82 14.98
N HIS A 1004 -30.96 21.76 15.13
CA HIS A 1004 -29.78 21.73 15.98
C HIS A 1004 -28.56 22.46 15.37
N PHE A 1005 -28.56 22.75 14.06
CA PHE A 1005 -27.58 23.65 13.43
C PHE A 1005 -28.20 25.01 13.04
N ASN A 1006 -29.41 25.03 12.51
CA ASN A 1006 -30.13 26.25 12.16
C ASN A 1006 -30.88 26.83 13.37
N ASN A 1007 -30.17 27.60 14.20
CA ASN A 1007 -30.69 28.25 15.40
C ASN A 1007 -29.89 29.52 15.75
N THR A 1008 -30.46 30.35 16.62
CA THR A 1008 -29.88 31.64 17.02
C THR A 1008 -28.52 31.50 17.69
N LEU A 1009 -28.28 30.45 18.48
CA LEU A 1009 -27.01 30.26 19.20
C LEU A 1009 -25.84 30.05 18.22
N LEU A 1010 -25.95 29.09 17.31
CA LEU A 1010 -24.94 28.86 16.28
C LEU A 1010 -24.83 30.03 15.29
N LYS A 1011 -25.94 30.70 14.97
CA LYS A 1011 -25.92 31.92 14.14
C LYS A 1011 -25.16 33.07 14.81
N THR A 1012 -25.32 33.27 16.13
CA THR A 1012 -24.57 34.29 16.87
C THR A 1012 -23.09 33.95 16.89
N ILE A 1013 -22.72 32.72 17.28
CA ILE A 1013 -21.32 32.26 17.31
C ILE A 1013 -20.64 32.42 15.94
N THR A 1014 -21.29 31.97 14.87
CA THR A 1014 -20.72 32.07 13.51
C THR A 1014 -20.64 33.51 13.01
N THR A 1015 -21.60 34.37 13.36
CA THR A 1015 -21.53 35.82 13.05
C THR A 1015 -20.38 36.50 13.81
N THR A 1016 -20.27 36.28 15.12
CA THR A 1016 -19.23 36.87 15.99
C THR A 1016 -17.83 36.42 15.63
N MET A 1017 -17.65 35.15 15.23
CA MET A 1017 -16.37 34.61 14.77
C MET A 1017 -16.10 34.85 13.27
N HIS A 1018 -16.98 35.59 12.58
CA HIS A 1018 -16.92 35.86 11.13
C HIS A 1018 -16.84 34.60 10.24
N ILE A 1019 -17.46 33.49 10.66
CA ILE A 1019 -17.52 32.22 9.93
C ILE A 1019 -18.80 32.19 9.07
N PRO A 1020 -18.72 32.13 7.73
CA PRO A 1020 -19.88 31.87 6.88
C PRO A 1020 -20.47 30.47 7.13
N HIS A 1021 -21.64 30.42 7.75
CA HIS A 1021 -22.42 29.17 7.93
C HIS A 1021 -23.34 28.95 6.73
N VAL A 1022 -23.15 27.84 6.01
CA VAL A 1022 -23.88 27.49 4.81
C VAL A 1022 -24.64 26.18 5.01
N PHE A 1023 -25.97 26.26 4.99
CA PHE A 1023 -26.85 25.09 5.04
C PHE A 1023 -26.87 24.36 3.69
N SER A 1024 -26.72 23.04 3.72
CA SER A 1024 -27.00 22.19 2.55
C SER A 1024 -28.49 22.09 2.27
N ALA A 1025 -28.86 21.98 0.99
CA ALA A 1025 -30.26 21.97 0.58
C ALA A 1025 -30.96 20.67 1.03
N SER A 1026 -32.16 20.81 1.62
CA SER A 1026 -32.91 19.70 2.21
C SER A 1026 -33.07 18.52 1.24
N TYR A 1027 -32.71 17.32 1.70
CA TYR A 1027 -32.73 16.08 0.91
C TYR A 1027 -31.85 16.10 -0.36
N HIS A 1028 -30.75 16.87 -0.34
CA HIS A 1028 -29.71 16.83 -1.38
C HIS A 1028 -28.35 16.31 -0.83
N PRO A 1029 -28.20 14.97 -0.68
CA PRO A 1029 -27.02 14.35 -0.06
C PRO A 1029 -25.69 14.55 -0.80
N GLN A 1030 -25.69 15.28 -1.92
CA GLN A 1030 -24.46 15.55 -2.68
C GLN A 1030 -23.70 16.76 -2.14
N THR A 1031 -24.37 17.65 -1.40
CA THR A 1031 -23.74 18.83 -0.78
C THR A 1031 -23.03 18.49 0.54
N ASN A 1032 -23.62 17.62 1.38
CA ASN A 1032 -22.96 17.12 2.60
C ASN A 1032 -22.31 15.74 2.44
N GLY A 1033 -22.42 15.11 1.26
CA GLY A 1033 -21.98 13.74 0.95
C GLY A 1033 -20.48 13.42 1.04
N GLN A 1034 -19.69 14.21 1.77
CA GLN A 1034 -18.40 13.78 2.32
C GLN A 1034 -18.60 13.16 3.70
N ILE A 1035 -19.32 13.84 4.60
CA ILE A 1035 -19.57 13.37 5.96
C ILE A 1035 -20.51 12.17 5.98
N GLU A 1036 -21.51 12.11 5.09
CA GLU A 1036 -22.35 10.90 4.91
C GLU A 1036 -21.53 9.66 4.50
N ARG A 1037 -20.49 9.84 3.68
CA ARG A 1037 -19.58 8.74 3.27
C ARG A 1037 -18.60 8.36 4.38
N PHE A 1038 -18.16 9.31 5.19
CA PHE A 1038 -17.49 8.98 6.46
C PHE A 1038 -18.45 8.18 7.34
N ASN A 1039 -19.63 8.72 7.67
CA ASN A 1039 -20.64 8.09 8.54
C ASN A 1039 -20.94 6.65 8.12
N ALA A 1040 -21.22 6.39 6.84
CA ALA A 1040 -21.46 5.02 6.33
C ALA A 1040 -20.25 4.08 6.50
N THR A 1041 -19.03 4.58 6.30
CA THR A 1041 -17.79 3.82 6.51
C THR A 1041 -17.56 3.57 8.00
N PHE A 1042 -17.71 4.61 8.82
CA PHE A 1042 -17.56 4.63 10.26
C PHE A 1042 -18.52 3.67 10.96
N CYS A 1043 -19.82 3.72 10.64
CA CYS A 1043 -20.83 2.74 11.08
C CYS A 1043 -20.33 1.30 10.90
N THR A 1044 -19.82 1.00 9.70
CA THR A 1044 -19.42 -0.34 9.28
C THR A 1044 -18.14 -0.81 9.97
N GLN A 1045 -17.33 0.09 10.55
CA GLN A 1045 -16.18 -0.28 11.37
C GLN A 1045 -16.54 -0.36 12.86
N LEU A 1046 -17.33 0.58 13.38
CA LEU A 1046 -17.77 0.60 14.77
C LEU A 1046 -18.61 -0.65 15.10
N ALA A 1047 -19.53 -1.03 14.21
CA ALA A 1047 -20.37 -2.23 14.33
C ALA A 1047 -19.61 -3.57 14.24
N LYS A 1048 -18.27 -3.57 14.10
CA LYS A 1048 -17.43 -4.78 14.22
C LYS A 1048 -16.78 -4.94 15.59
N TYR A 1049 -16.73 -3.87 16.38
CA TYR A 1049 -16.26 -3.89 17.77
C TYR A 1049 -17.43 -3.93 18.76
N TYR A 1050 -18.62 -3.47 18.34
CA TYR A 1050 -19.85 -3.53 19.11
C TYR A 1050 -20.30 -4.98 19.41
N ASP A 1051 -20.51 -5.27 20.69
CA ASP A 1051 -21.23 -6.45 21.18
C ASP A 1051 -22.63 -6.01 21.66
N GLU A 1052 -23.68 -6.65 21.16
CA GLU A 1052 -25.08 -6.31 21.50
C GLU A 1052 -25.42 -6.44 23.00
N ASN A 1053 -24.51 -7.04 23.79
CA ASN A 1053 -24.65 -7.29 25.22
C ASN A 1053 -23.79 -6.36 26.12
N LYS A 1054 -23.03 -5.40 25.57
CA LYS A 1054 -22.06 -4.60 26.35
C LYS A 1054 -22.27 -3.09 26.37
N ASP A 1055 -23.03 -2.53 25.43
CA ASP A 1055 -23.31 -1.08 25.33
C ASP A 1055 -22.05 -0.18 25.45
N ASP A 1056 -20.97 -0.64 24.81
CA ASP A 1056 -19.57 -0.15 24.89
C ASP A 1056 -19.10 0.60 23.63
N TRP A 1057 -20.03 1.00 22.75
CA TRP A 1057 -19.71 1.51 21.42
C TRP A 1057 -18.93 2.83 21.42
N ASP A 1058 -19.06 3.66 22.45
CA ASP A 1058 -18.41 4.97 22.55
C ASP A 1058 -16.95 4.88 23.03
N ASP A 1059 -16.57 3.84 23.77
CA ASP A 1059 -15.17 3.58 24.12
C ASP A 1059 -14.30 3.32 22.86
N TYR A 1060 -14.87 2.64 21.86
CA TYR A 1060 -14.19 2.36 20.58
C TYR A 1060 -14.19 3.54 19.58
N LEU A 1061 -14.98 4.59 19.82
CA LEU A 1061 -15.15 5.73 18.91
C LEU A 1061 -13.80 6.33 18.48
N GLN A 1062 -12.95 6.67 19.45
CA GLN A 1062 -11.68 7.34 19.18
C GLN A 1062 -10.68 6.42 18.48
N SER A 1063 -10.72 5.11 18.75
CA SER A 1063 -9.90 4.12 18.04
C SER A 1063 -10.28 4.02 16.55
N VAL A 1064 -11.58 4.04 16.24
CA VAL A 1064 -12.06 4.02 14.85
C VAL A 1064 -11.74 5.33 14.11
N VAL A 1065 -11.90 6.48 14.77
CA VAL A 1065 -11.52 7.80 14.22
C VAL A 1065 -10.01 7.87 13.96
N TYR A 1066 -9.18 7.41 14.91
CA TYR A 1066 -7.73 7.32 14.72
C TYR A 1066 -7.36 6.41 13.54
N ALA A 1067 -7.95 5.21 13.45
CA ALA A 1067 -7.71 4.28 12.34
C ALA A 1067 -8.10 4.88 10.97
N TYR A 1068 -9.20 5.64 10.90
CA TYR A 1068 -9.60 6.35 9.69
C TYR A 1068 -8.60 7.47 9.32
N ASN A 1069 -8.25 8.32 10.28
CA ASN A 1069 -7.34 9.46 10.07
C ASN A 1069 -5.90 9.05 9.73
N THR A 1070 -5.51 7.81 10.04
CA THR A 1070 -4.16 7.28 9.83
C THR A 1070 -4.03 6.34 8.62
N GLY A 1071 -5.15 5.93 8.02
CA GLY A 1071 -5.20 5.18 6.76
C GLY A 1071 -5.16 6.07 5.51
N ILE A 1072 -4.84 5.50 4.34
CA ILE A 1072 -4.82 6.24 3.07
C ILE A 1072 -6.25 6.45 2.57
N HIS A 1073 -6.67 7.69 2.34
CA HIS A 1073 -8.00 8.00 1.82
C HIS A 1073 -8.04 8.02 0.27
N ALA A 1074 -8.89 7.18 -0.32
CA ALA A 1074 -8.89 6.88 -1.76
C ALA A 1074 -9.17 8.07 -2.71
N THR A 1075 -9.75 9.19 -2.24
CA THR A 1075 -9.95 10.39 -3.07
C THR A 1075 -8.75 11.33 -3.09
N THR A 1076 -7.95 11.36 -2.02
CA THR A 1076 -6.78 12.23 -1.89
C THR A 1076 -5.49 11.53 -2.26
N GLY A 1077 -5.41 10.20 -2.08
CA GLY A 1077 -4.19 9.41 -2.28
C GLY A 1077 -3.20 9.48 -1.10
N PHE A 1078 -3.57 10.15 -0.02
CA PHE A 1078 -2.73 10.40 1.16
C PHE A 1078 -3.48 10.06 2.46
N VAL A 1079 -2.74 10.01 3.56
CA VAL A 1079 -3.28 9.85 4.92
C VAL A 1079 -3.87 11.20 5.40
N PRO A 1080 -5.11 11.26 5.92
CA PRO A 1080 -5.73 12.52 6.38
C PRO A 1080 -4.90 13.26 7.44
N TYR A 1081 -4.32 12.56 8.41
CA TYR A 1081 -3.42 13.15 9.42
C TYR A 1081 -2.18 13.79 8.79
N GLU A 1082 -1.56 13.13 7.81
CA GLU A 1082 -0.37 13.64 7.11
C GLU A 1082 -0.70 14.88 6.26
N LEU A 1083 -1.89 14.92 5.66
CA LEU A 1083 -2.41 16.10 4.96
C LEU A 1083 -2.69 17.28 5.90
N ALA A 1084 -3.38 17.05 7.02
CA ALA A 1084 -3.76 18.09 7.98
C ALA A 1084 -2.54 18.72 8.68
N PHE A 1085 -1.59 17.90 9.13
CA PHE A 1085 -0.48 18.34 9.97
C PHE A 1085 0.88 18.42 9.26
N GLY A 1086 0.96 18.07 7.98
CA GLY A 1086 2.21 18.10 7.19
C GLY A 1086 3.28 17.10 7.65
N ARG A 1087 2.91 16.18 8.55
CA ARG A 1087 3.78 15.17 9.17
C ARG A 1087 3.00 13.88 9.38
N LYS A 1088 3.68 12.74 9.29
CA LYS A 1088 3.08 11.45 9.66
C LYS A 1088 2.76 11.40 11.15
N GLN A 1089 1.70 10.68 11.48
CA GLN A 1089 1.44 10.22 12.85
C GLN A 1089 2.62 9.41 13.38
N LYS A 1090 2.72 9.31 14.71
CA LYS A 1090 3.47 8.25 15.37
C LYS A 1090 2.46 7.32 16.04
N SER A 1091 2.45 6.07 15.63
CA SER A 1091 1.63 5.00 16.21
C SER A 1091 2.26 4.48 17.50
N PRO A 1092 1.47 4.05 18.51
CA PRO A 1092 1.98 3.24 19.62
C PRO A 1092 2.65 1.94 19.16
N PHE A 1093 2.30 1.47 17.96
CA PHE A 1093 2.85 0.26 17.33
C PHE A 1093 4.03 0.54 16.38
N ASP A 1094 4.39 1.81 16.14
CA ASP A 1094 5.59 2.12 15.35
C ASP A 1094 6.84 1.74 16.15
N PRO A 1095 7.78 0.94 15.60
CA PRO A 1095 9.06 0.71 16.25
C PRO A 1095 9.74 2.07 16.45
N THR A 1096 10.10 2.38 17.70
CA THR A 1096 10.46 3.71 18.23
C THR A 1096 11.25 4.56 17.23
N SER A 1097 10.54 5.33 16.39
CA SER A 1097 11.14 5.86 15.16
C SER A 1097 12.14 7.00 15.38
N LYS A 1098 13.00 7.26 14.38
CA LYS A 1098 13.91 8.42 14.41
C LYS A 1098 13.07 9.68 14.45
N SER A 1099 13.08 10.36 15.58
CA SER A 1099 12.86 11.81 15.60
C SER A 1099 13.74 12.42 14.52
N LEU A 1100 13.18 13.27 13.66
CA LEU A 1100 14.02 14.06 12.76
C LEU A 1100 14.85 14.99 13.65
N THR A 1101 16.15 14.69 13.77
CA THR A 1101 17.14 15.57 14.41
C THR A 1101 17.43 16.76 13.49
N LEU A 1102 16.40 17.59 13.30
CA LEU A 1102 16.51 18.92 12.73
C LEU A 1102 17.02 19.82 13.85
N THR A 1103 18.31 20.15 13.76
CA THR A 1103 19.08 20.86 14.80
C THR A 1103 18.57 22.25 15.13
N ARG A 1104 17.64 22.80 14.32
CA ARG A 1104 17.04 24.13 14.50
C ARG A 1104 15.53 24.08 14.25
N PRO A 1105 14.69 24.72 15.09
CA PRO A 1105 13.24 24.79 14.85
C PRO A 1105 12.86 25.43 13.51
N ASP A 1106 13.65 26.40 13.03
CA ASP A 1106 13.36 27.10 11.77
C ASP A 1106 13.52 26.21 10.53
N GLU A 1107 14.42 25.22 10.57
CA GLU A 1107 14.55 24.21 9.52
C GLU A 1107 13.37 23.25 9.51
N PHE A 1108 12.86 22.86 10.68
CA PHE A 1108 11.66 22.02 10.79
C PHE A 1108 10.41 22.75 10.31
N TYR A 1109 10.25 24.04 10.64
CA TYR A 1109 9.16 24.86 10.11
C TYR A 1109 9.22 24.98 8.59
N LYS A 1110 10.40 25.32 8.02
CA LYS A 1110 10.62 25.37 6.56
C LYS A 1110 10.33 24.01 5.89
N TYR A 1111 10.75 22.91 6.50
CA TYR A 1111 10.49 21.55 6.03
C TYR A 1111 9.00 21.20 6.03
N LEU A 1112 8.29 21.45 7.13
CA LEU A 1112 6.84 21.22 7.23
C LEU A 1112 6.08 22.08 6.23
N GLN A 1113 6.40 23.37 6.10
CA GLN A 1113 5.71 24.29 5.19
C GLN A 1113 5.94 23.89 3.72
N LYS A 1114 7.16 23.50 3.34
CA LYS A 1114 7.46 22.98 1.99
C LYS A 1114 6.74 21.66 1.72
N THR A 1115 6.76 20.74 2.68
CA THR A 1115 6.13 19.40 2.58
C THR A 1115 4.61 19.52 2.47
N ARG A 1116 3.96 20.27 3.37
CA ARG A 1116 2.51 20.55 3.34
C ARG A 1116 2.08 21.16 2.00
N ARG A 1117 2.80 22.17 1.47
CA ARG A 1117 2.50 22.77 0.15
C ARG A 1117 2.52 21.76 -1.00
N ILE A 1118 3.51 20.85 -1.02
CA ILE A 1118 3.62 19.81 -2.06
C ILE A 1118 2.47 18.79 -1.94
N ILE A 1119 2.23 18.27 -0.74
CA ILE A 1119 1.20 17.24 -0.50
C ILE A 1119 -0.21 17.81 -0.74
N ILE A 1120 -0.49 19.05 -0.32
CA ILE A 1120 -1.77 19.74 -0.58
C ILE A 1120 -2.02 19.91 -2.07
N LYS A 1121 -1.04 20.42 -2.84
CA LYS A 1121 -1.19 20.58 -4.29
C LYS A 1121 -1.52 19.24 -4.96
N GLN A 1122 -0.80 18.18 -4.59
CA GLN A 1122 -1.04 16.85 -5.16
C GLN A 1122 -2.41 16.28 -4.75
N ALA A 1123 -2.87 16.51 -3.52
CA ALA A 1123 -4.19 16.11 -3.05
C ALA A 1123 -5.32 16.88 -3.76
N GLN A 1124 -5.15 18.17 -4.03
CA GLN A 1124 -6.09 18.97 -4.84
C GLN A 1124 -6.19 18.42 -6.28
N GLU A 1125 -5.06 18.12 -6.91
CA GLU A 1125 -5.04 17.49 -8.24
C GLU A 1125 -5.73 16.12 -8.24
N ASN A 1126 -5.50 15.29 -7.21
CA ASN A 1126 -6.18 14.00 -7.04
C ASN A 1126 -7.68 14.15 -6.82
N ILE A 1127 -8.13 15.11 -6.00
CA ILE A 1127 -9.54 15.43 -5.81
C ILE A 1127 -10.18 15.87 -7.14
N ARG A 1128 -9.56 16.80 -7.88
CA ARG A 1128 -10.05 17.24 -9.21
C ARG A 1128 -10.16 16.07 -10.18
N ARG A 1129 -9.15 15.20 -10.25
CA ARG A 1129 -9.12 13.98 -11.09
C ARG A 1129 -10.29 13.05 -10.75
N GLN A 1130 -10.52 12.78 -9.46
CA GLN A 1130 -11.62 11.91 -9.00
C GLN A 1130 -13.00 12.56 -9.17
N GLN A 1131 -13.12 13.87 -8.98
CA GLN A 1131 -14.33 14.64 -9.28
C GLN A 1131 -14.69 14.59 -10.77
N GLN A 1132 -13.70 14.77 -11.67
CA GLN A 1132 -13.91 14.64 -13.12
C GLN A 1132 -14.36 13.22 -13.51
N LEU A 1133 -13.69 12.18 -12.99
CA LEU A 1133 -14.09 10.78 -13.22
C LEU A 1133 -15.49 10.48 -12.68
N THR A 1134 -15.85 11.03 -11.51
CA THR A 1134 -17.18 10.87 -10.92
C THR A 1134 -18.24 11.60 -11.75
N LYS A 1135 -17.97 12.84 -12.19
CA LYS A 1135 -18.83 13.60 -13.10
C LYS A 1135 -19.08 12.86 -14.41
N GLN A 1136 -18.02 12.40 -15.08
CA GLN A 1136 -18.14 11.60 -16.31
C GLN A 1136 -18.99 10.34 -16.13
N ARG A 1137 -18.81 9.59 -15.04
CA ARG A 1137 -19.60 8.38 -14.73
C ARG A 1137 -21.07 8.70 -14.40
N TYR A 1138 -21.32 9.82 -13.73
CA TYR A 1138 -22.66 10.27 -13.31
C TYR A 1138 -23.47 10.82 -14.49
N ASP A 1139 -22.82 11.60 -15.37
CA ASP A 1139 -23.44 12.32 -16.48
C ASP A 1139 -23.73 11.43 -17.70
N LYS A 1140 -22.89 10.41 -17.97
CA LYS A 1140 -22.94 9.53 -19.16
C LYS A 1140 -24.33 8.96 -19.52
N HIS A 1141 -25.25 8.91 -18.57
CA HIS A 1141 -26.61 8.40 -18.75
C HIS A 1141 -27.69 9.30 -18.13
N ARG A 1142 -27.43 10.60 -17.97
CA ARG A 1142 -28.42 11.60 -17.52
C ARG A 1142 -28.79 12.51 -18.69
N LYS A 1143 -30.02 13.05 -18.63
CA LYS A 1143 -30.43 14.13 -19.54
C LYS A 1143 -30.10 15.45 -18.88
N ASP A 1144 -29.49 16.34 -19.65
CA ASP A 1144 -29.52 17.75 -19.30
C ASP A 1144 -30.92 18.28 -19.60
N ILE A 1145 -31.50 18.96 -18.61
CA ILE A 1145 -32.81 19.57 -18.66
C ILE A 1145 -32.62 20.92 -17.98
N SER A 1146 -33.36 21.95 -18.39
CA SER A 1146 -33.44 23.17 -17.61
C SER A 1146 -34.85 23.73 -17.73
N TYR A 1147 -35.32 24.38 -16.67
CA TYR A 1147 -36.62 25.02 -16.64
C TYR A 1147 -36.46 26.54 -16.79
N SER A 1148 -37.48 27.17 -17.35
CA SER A 1148 -37.66 28.62 -17.47
C SER A 1148 -38.49 29.15 -16.30
N ILE A 1149 -38.42 30.46 -16.06
CA ILE A 1149 -39.35 31.13 -15.14
C ILE A 1149 -40.76 31.05 -15.75
N GLY A 1150 -41.75 30.69 -14.93
CA GLY A 1150 -43.13 30.46 -15.34
C GLY A 1150 -43.50 28.99 -15.64
N ASP A 1151 -42.52 28.10 -15.85
CA ASP A 1151 -42.75 26.68 -16.14
C ASP A 1151 -43.52 25.97 -15.01
N LEU A 1152 -44.36 25.01 -15.37
CA LEU A 1152 -45.07 24.14 -14.44
C LEU A 1152 -44.35 22.80 -14.23
N VAL A 1153 -44.05 22.50 -12.97
CA VAL A 1153 -43.32 21.31 -12.51
C VAL A 1153 -44.02 20.64 -11.34
N PHE A 1154 -43.86 19.32 -11.19
CA PHE A 1154 -44.20 18.61 -9.95
C PHE A 1154 -42.96 18.47 -9.05
N LEU A 1155 -43.14 18.61 -7.74
CA LEU A 1155 -42.12 18.52 -6.70
C LEU A 1155 -42.13 17.15 -6.03
N LYS A 1156 -40.99 16.48 -5.94
CA LYS A 1156 -40.87 15.13 -5.38
C LYS A 1156 -41.08 15.07 -3.86
N VAL A 1157 -41.93 14.15 -3.39
CA VAL A 1157 -42.07 13.82 -1.97
C VAL A 1157 -40.88 12.97 -1.50
N CYS A 1158 -40.13 13.47 -0.51
CA CYS A 1158 -38.88 12.86 -0.04
C CYS A 1158 -38.92 12.31 1.40
N ALA A 1159 -39.94 12.63 2.21
CA ALA A 1159 -40.05 12.23 3.62
C ALA A 1159 -41.46 11.75 3.98
N ASN A 1160 -41.58 11.01 5.09
CA ASN A 1160 -42.82 10.57 5.75
C ASN A 1160 -43.95 10.00 4.85
N ARG A 1161 -43.60 9.40 3.72
CA ARG A 1161 -44.58 8.82 2.77
C ARG A 1161 -44.88 7.35 3.06
N THR A 1162 -46.16 6.99 3.13
CA THR A 1162 -46.62 5.60 3.20
C THR A 1162 -46.39 4.86 1.87
N LYS A 1163 -46.90 3.62 1.77
CA LYS A 1163 -46.89 2.86 0.51
C LYS A 1163 -47.89 3.41 -0.53
N LEU A 1164 -48.91 4.17 -0.13
CA LEU A 1164 -50.03 4.57 -0.99
C LEU A 1164 -50.01 6.04 -1.44
N ASP A 1165 -49.34 6.95 -0.73
CA ASP A 1165 -49.42 8.39 -1.04
C ASP A 1165 -48.67 8.79 -2.32
N GLU A 1166 -48.98 9.99 -2.83
CA GLU A 1166 -48.37 10.56 -4.04
C GLU A 1166 -46.84 10.71 -3.93
N ARG A 1167 -46.13 10.46 -5.04
CA ARG A 1167 -44.67 10.63 -5.09
C ARG A 1167 -44.24 12.03 -5.55
N TRP A 1168 -45.17 12.79 -6.13
CA TRP A 1168 -44.95 14.09 -6.75
C TRP A 1168 -46.14 15.01 -6.49
N LEU A 1169 -45.92 16.11 -5.76
CA LEU A 1169 -46.91 17.14 -5.45
C LEU A 1169 -46.93 18.24 -6.52
N GLY A 1170 -48.02 18.99 -6.60
CA GLY A 1170 -48.18 20.15 -7.48
C GLY A 1170 -49.45 20.10 -8.35
N PRO A 1171 -49.55 20.97 -9.38
CA PRO A 1171 -48.45 21.68 -10.03
C PRO A 1171 -47.84 22.83 -9.23
N TYR A 1172 -46.53 22.95 -9.29
CA TYR A 1172 -45.76 24.11 -8.84
C TYR A 1172 -45.33 24.96 -10.04
N ARG A 1173 -45.16 26.27 -9.85
CA ARG A 1173 -44.61 27.22 -10.83
C ARG A 1173 -43.16 27.57 -10.48
N VAL A 1174 -42.27 27.63 -11.47
CA VAL A 1174 -40.90 28.14 -11.28
C VAL A 1174 -40.92 29.69 -11.17
N ILE A 1175 -40.56 30.25 -10.01
CA ILE A 1175 -40.44 31.71 -9.81
C ILE A 1175 -39.04 32.20 -10.17
N LYS A 1176 -38.00 31.54 -9.67
CA LYS A 1176 -36.62 32.03 -9.72
C LYS A 1176 -35.64 30.88 -9.94
N LYS A 1177 -34.62 31.13 -10.76
CA LYS A 1177 -33.53 30.20 -11.05
C LYS A 1177 -32.26 30.69 -10.33
N ALA A 1178 -31.58 29.79 -9.60
CA ALA A 1178 -30.36 30.08 -8.86
C ALA A 1178 -29.23 29.16 -9.35
N GLY A 1179 -28.39 29.69 -10.24
CA GLY A 1179 -27.51 28.87 -11.07
C GLY A 1179 -28.29 27.95 -12.02
N GLU A 1180 -27.66 26.91 -12.54
CA GLU A 1180 -28.30 26.01 -13.51
C GLU A 1180 -29.30 25.02 -12.90
N GLN A 1181 -29.15 24.69 -11.61
CA GLN A 1181 -29.69 23.45 -11.03
C GLN A 1181 -30.63 23.62 -9.84
N ASN A 1182 -30.68 24.80 -9.21
CA ASN A 1182 -31.59 25.09 -8.09
C ASN A 1182 -32.66 26.09 -8.53
N TYR A 1183 -33.90 25.83 -8.13
CA TYR A 1183 -35.09 26.58 -8.54
C TYR A 1183 -35.94 26.89 -7.31
N LEU A 1184 -36.42 28.12 -7.19
CA LEU A 1184 -37.48 28.50 -6.26
C LEU A 1184 -38.81 28.22 -6.95
N VAL A 1185 -39.60 27.32 -6.38
CA VAL A 1185 -40.90 26.93 -6.91
C VAL A 1185 -42.03 27.31 -5.97
N GLU A 1186 -43.15 27.72 -6.53
CA GLU A 1186 -44.38 28.16 -5.84
C GLU A 1186 -45.47 27.13 -6.02
N ASP A 1187 -46.17 26.74 -4.95
CA ASP A 1187 -47.36 25.91 -5.07
C ASP A 1187 -48.50 26.71 -5.73
N SER A 1188 -49.00 26.24 -6.88
CA SER A 1188 -50.07 26.93 -7.62
C SER A 1188 -51.42 26.92 -6.89
N GLN A 1189 -51.56 26.17 -5.79
CA GLN A 1189 -52.77 26.11 -4.96
C GLN A 1189 -52.63 26.83 -3.62
N THR A 1190 -51.43 26.88 -3.02
CA THR A 1190 -51.23 27.45 -1.67
C THR A 1190 -50.30 28.66 -1.59
N GLY A 1191 -49.66 29.07 -2.70
CA GLY A 1191 -48.73 30.19 -2.74
C GLY A 1191 -47.43 30.00 -1.95
N LYS A 1192 -47.23 28.83 -1.32
CA LYS A 1192 -46.02 28.54 -0.55
C LYS A 1192 -44.84 28.31 -1.48
N THR A 1193 -43.75 29.02 -1.22
CA THR A 1193 -42.50 28.89 -1.99
C THR A 1193 -41.55 27.89 -1.34
N THR A 1194 -40.74 27.19 -2.14
CA THR A 1194 -39.76 26.20 -1.67
C THR A 1194 -38.59 26.11 -2.64
N TRP A 1195 -37.38 25.98 -2.11
CA TRP A 1195 -36.20 25.70 -2.94
C TRP A 1195 -36.13 24.21 -3.27
N ALA A 1196 -36.06 23.90 -4.57
CA ALA A 1196 -35.96 22.55 -5.10
C ALA A 1196 -34.79 22.44 -6.08
N HIS A 1197 -34.05 21.34 -6.01
CA HIS A 1197 -33.04 21.01 -7.01
C HIS A 1197 -33.68 20.30 -8.20
N ILE A 1198 -33.11 20.44 -9.40
CA ILE A 1198 -33.65 19.87 -10.64
C ILE A 1198 -33.93 18.36 -10.58
N SER A 1199 -33.17 17.58 -9.81
CA SER A 1199 -33.41 16.14 -9.61
C SER A 1199 -34.66 15.81 -8.77
N GLN A 1200 -35.26 16.81 -8.11
CA GLN A 1200 -36.50 16.75 -7.35
C GLN A 1200 -37.70 17.30 -8.15
N LEU A 1201 -37.50 17.72 -9.41
CA LEU A 1201 -38.51 18.34 -10.26
C LEU A 1201 -38.80 17.53 -11.54
N GLN A 1202 -40.09 17.37 -11.87
CA GLN A 1202 -40.58 16.71 -13.09
C GLN A 1202 -41.48 17.67 -13.87
N PRO A 1203 -41.37 17.80 -15.22
CA PRO A 1203 -42.24 18.70 -15.98
C PRO A 1203 -43.70 18.23 -15.95
N VAL A 1204 -44.64 19.18 -15.92
CA VAL A 1204 -46.07 18.91 -16.10
C VAL A 1204 -46.38 18.80 -17.60
N ALA A 1205 -46.87 17.64 -18.04
CA ALA A 1205 -47.29 17.44 -19.43
C ALA A 1205 -48.69 18.02 -19.66
N LYS A 1206 -48.90 18.67 -20.81
CA LYS A 1206 -50.27 19.01 -21.28
C LYS A 1206 -51.04 17.71 -21.52
N ARG A 1207 -52.27 17.62 -21.01
CA ARG A 1207 -53.13 16.42 -21.15
C ARG A 1207 -53.43 16.17 -22.63
N TYR A 1208 -53.37 14.91 -23.07
CA TYR A 1208 -53.84 14.51 -24.40
C TYR A 1208 -55.36 14.69 -24.47
N VAL A 1209 -55.81 15.52 -25.42
CA VAL A 1209 -57.21 15.76 -25.78
C VAL A 1209 -57.46 15.02 -27.08
#